data_AF-A0A3N5W3Q6-F1
#
_entry.id   AF-A0A3N5W3Q6-F1
#
_cell.length_a   1.000
_cell.length_b   1.000
_cell.length_c   1.000
_cell.angle_alpha   90.00
_cell.angle_beta   90.00
_cell.angle_gamma   90.00
#
_symmetry.space_group_name_H-M   'P 1'
#
loop_
_entity.id
_entity.type
_entity.pdbx_description
1 polymer ?
#
loop_
_entity_poly.entity_id
_entity_poly.type
_entity_poly.pdbx_seq_one_letter_code
_entity_poly.pdbx_strand_id
1 'polypeptide(L)'
;MILSTEEELFQRGLILTDDIASDPILDFNLYSNAIVNIVRNSHPKFTIGIFGDWGTGKTTLINSVDKALQTDKDLIRIKLEAWRYKREQFPLVSLLKSIAYALPAEKQFEELKQKLETSAINFLKKTPDILTSIISKYALEEDEISHEMLESFKKELNSKIQLIAELDKDTVYFDGFEEIKKEIKNLRLNNPAFRIIVFVDDLDKCSSKKALEILELIRVFHDIEGFVYIIGISHDMIVKLSNIENNETSNDGEHYIKKLIQIPITLPKWSNQDIVNLVKDLAKKGMIHDKFKEVVDKNIELISVAMDNNPREIKRFLNNFFVAHEIFSGKKNFEAKELIFSGKKNFEAKELLLIQAIHLRWNKFYNILVKSDDSFFKGLDKYLKMDDETRLKSLDLYEGKKDEGDMRVWKVLRDFKTDSDLWNFLVQNSDTLRNVRDWNIYRSAIEMAVEPTNIHKKTINYEAVKLLQSGKINEFNDKRAIEFKILSMREADLRDADLRDADLRDADLRDADLRDADLRDADLRDADLMGANLSGSDLDGADLMGANLSGADLMGANLSGARLVGTNLGGADLVGARLWGANLVSTRLWGANLRDAHLVGAKLVGANLGGARLVGANLGGARLVGVDLGGADLKHTELTNSIIINPNYESLTVNSSTEFNNATIDDSQFIDYITQYTRNVPQKIKDKKKLRRELAKKGVSEENIEDLLTISKLPEE
;
A
#
# COMPACT_ATOMS: atom_id res chain seq x y z
N MET A 1 -0.04 21.09 -49.46
CA MET A 1 -1.04 22.04 -48.94
C MET A 1 -0.86 22.10 -47.44
N ILE A 2 -0.46 23.29 -46.97
CA ILE A 2 -0.68 23.86 -45.64
C ILE A 2 -0.36 22.95 -44.44
N LEU A 3 0.85 23.20 -43.91
CA LEU A 3 1.13 23.18 -42.48
C LEU A 3 -0.01 23.88 -41.72
N SER A 4 -0.75 23.14 -40.92
CA SER A 4 -1.43 23.69 -39.75
C SER A 4 -0.93 22.91 -38.53
N THR A 5 -0.06 23.59 -37.80
CA THR A 5 0.26 23.43 -36.37
C THR A 5 -0.61 22.43 -35.61
N GLU A 6 0.01 21.36 -35.10
CA GLU A 6 -0.53 20.52 -34.03
C GLU A 6 -0.48 21.21 -32.65
N GLU A 7 -0.18 22.52 -32.61
CA GLU A 7 -0.52 23.38 -31.49
C GLU A 7 -1.96 23.88 -31.66
N GLU A 8 -2.80 23.62 -30.65
CA GLU A 8 -4.17 24.15 -30.45
C GLU A 8 -5.36 23.43 -31.09
N LEU A 9 -5.44 22.10 -30.96
CA LEU A 9 -6.74 21.42 -30.82
C LEU A 9 -6.84 20.81 -29.42
N PHE A 10 -6.85 21.66 -28.38
CA PHE A 10 -7.52 21.27 -27.14
C PHE A 10 -8.98 21.02 -27.51
N GLN A 11 -9.33 19.76 -27.75
CA GLN A 11 -10.73 19.37 -27.90
C GLN A 11 -11.45 19.90 -26.66
N ARG A 12 -12.47 20.73 -26.88
CA ARG A 12 -13.41 21.18 -25.83
C ARG A 12 -14.15 19.94 -25.31
N GLY A 13 -13.51 19.19 -24.43
CA GLY A 13 -14.07 18.02 -23.78
C GLY A 13 -15.02 18.45 -22.67
N LEU A 14 -16.08 17.67 -22.47
CA LEU A 14 -16.95 17.81 -21.29
C LEU A 14 -16.29 17.26 -20.01
N ILE A 15 -15.12 16.61 -20.13
CA ILE A 15 -14.40 15.91 -19.08
C ILE A 15 -12.95 16.41 -19.06
N LEU A 16 -12.45 16.73 -17.88
CA LEU A 16 -11.05 17.02 -17.59
C LEU A 16 -10.26 15.72 -17.48
N THR A 17 -9.36 15.46 -18.42
CA THR A 17 -8.49 14.29 -18.38
C THR A 17 -7.31 14.49 -17.43
N ASP A 18 -6.78 13.38 -16.90
CA ASP A 18 -5.52 13.36 -16.12
C ASP A 18 -4.27 13.58 -17.00
N ASP A 19 -4.46 14.10 -18.22
CA ASP A 19 -3.37 14.39 -19.15
C ASP A 19 -2.38 15.37 -18.53
N ILE A 20 -1.12 15.14 -18.91
CA ILE A 20 0.02 15.93 -18.47
C ILE A 20 -0.14 17.35 -19.01
N ALA A 21 -0.04 18.34 -18.13
CA ALA A 21 -0.14 19.74 -18.53
C ALA A 21 0.99 20.09 -19.51
N SER A 22 0.63 20.61 -20.68
CA SER A 22 1.59 21.06 -21.69
C SER A 22 2.32 22.36 -21.30
N ASP A 23 1.72 23.13 -20.39
CA ASP A 23 2.25 24.31 -19.74
C ASP A 23 1.83 24.25 -18.25
N PRO A 24 2.71 23.72 -17.36
CA PRO A 24 2.37 23.47 -15.98
C PRO A 24 2.22 24.74 -15.14
N ILE A 25 1.35 24.66 -14.13
CA ILE A 25 1.02 25.74 -13.20
C ILE A 25 1.96 25.68 -12.02
N LEU A 26 2.31 26.82 -11.42
CA LEU A 26 3.41 27.04 -10.46
C LEU A 26 4.76 27.20 -11.16
N ASP A 27 5.81 27.48 -10.39
CA ASP A 27 7.19 27.66 -10.84
C ASP A 27 7.82 26.39 -11.47
N PHE A 28 7.05 25.42 -11.96
CA PHE A 28 7.57 24.24 -12.68
C PHE A 28 8.39 24.62 -13.89
N ASN A 29 8.09 25.75 -14.54
CA ASN A 29 8.96 26.31 -15.58
C ASN A 29 10.34 26.67 -15.03
N LEU A 30 10.45 27.22 -13.81
CA LEU A 30 11.73 27.46 -13.14
C LEU A 30 12.45 26.15 -12.81
N TYR A 31 11.75 25.16 -12.22
CA TYR A 31 12.32 23.84 -11.95
C TYR A 31 12.81 23.15 -13.23
N SER A 32 11.98 23.14 -14.27
CA SER A 32 12.29 22.55 -15.57
C SER A 32 13.51 23.23 -16.19
N ASN A 33 13.55 24.56 -16.22
CA ASN A 33 14.69 25.31 -16.75
C ASN A 33 15.97 25.07 -15.95
N ALA A 34 15.89 24.98 -14.62
CA ALA A 34 17.03 24.66 -13.77
C ALA A 34 17.57 23.25 -14.04
N ILE A 35 16.70 22.24 -14.11
CA ILE A 35 17.07 20.85 -14.43
C ILE A 35 17.70 20.77 -15.81
N VAL A 36 17.08 21.39 -16.83
CA VAL A 36 17.59 21.44 -18.21
C VAL A 36 18.99 22.06 -18.24
N ASN A 37 19.19 23.15 -17.52
CA ASN A 37 20.49 23.81 -17.44
C ASN A 37 21.56 22.91 -16.79
N ILE A 38 21.21 22.21 -15.70
CA ILE A 38 22.08 21.22 -15.05
C ILE A 38 22.44 20.11 -16.04
N VAL A 39 21.45 19.51 -16.72
CA VAL A 39 21.66 18.46 -17.72
C VAL A 39 22.61 18.89 -18.83
N ARG A 40 22.43 20.10 -19.38
CA ARG A 40 23.25 20.61 -20.51
C ARG A 40 24.68 20.96 -20.13
N ASN A 41 24.91 21.42 -18.90
CA ASN A 41 26.18 22.04 -18.51
C ASN A 41 26.99 21.26 -17.47
N SER A 42 26.46 20.14 -16.98
CA SER A 42 27.15 19.29 -15.99
C SER A 42 27.84 18.10 -16.65
N HIS A 43 28.80 17.55 -15.91
CA HIS A 43 29.45 16.28 -16.26
C HIS A 43 28.42 15.14 -16.21
N PRO A 44 28.21 14.36 -17.29
CA PRO A 44 27.06 13.46 -17.43
C PRO A 44 27.27 12.12 -16.71
N LYS A 45 27.32 12.17 -15.38
CA LYS A 45 27.37 11.01 -14.48
C LYS A 45 26.65 11.36 -13.17
N PHE A 46 25.33 11.53 -13.24
CA PHE A 46 24.51 11.86 -12.06
C PHE A 46 23.04 11.47 -12.25
N THR A 47 22.34 11.42 -11.12
CA THR A 47 20.93 11.09 -10.98
C THR A 47 20.23 12.24 -10.26
N ILE A 48 19.13 12.72 -10.85
CA ILE A 48 18.19 13.66 -10.26
C ILE A 48 16.98 12.86 -9.75
N GLY A 49 16.64 13.02 -8.48
CA GLY A 49 15.44 12.45 -7.88
C GLY A 49 14.37 13.51 -7.69
N ILE A 50 13.20 13.32 -8.28
CA ILE A 50 12.04 14.19 -8.12
C ILE A 50 11.08 13.52 -7.13
N PHE A 51 10.99 14.07 -5.92
CA PHE A 51 10.24 13.54 -4.80
C PHE A 51 8.91 14.25 -4.62
N GLY A 52 7.85 13.50 -4.34
CA GLY A 52 6.54 14.06 -4.00
C GLY A 52 5.44 13.01 -3.95
N ASP A 53 4.33 13.33 -3.30
CA ASP A 53 3.19 12.43 -3.16
C ASP A 53 2.44 12.23 -4.49
N TRP A 54 1.45 11.34 -4.49
CA TRP A 54 0.57 11.17 -5.64
C TRP A 54 -0.10 12.51 -5.99
N GLY A 55 -0.15 12.86 -7.28
CA GLY A 55 -0.76 14.11 -7.75
C GLY A 55 0.07 15.40 -7.62
N THR A 56 1.23 15.37 -6.95
CA THR A 56 2.07 16.59 -6.74
C THR A 56 2.68 17.20 -8.01
N GLY A 57 2.73 16.45 -9.13
CA GLY A 57 3.24 16.95 -10.42
C GLY A 57 4.55 16.34 -10.91
N LYS A 58 5.06 15.27 -10.30
CA LYS A 58 6.31 14.57 -10.71
C LYS A 58 6.36 14.26 -12.21
N THR A 59 5.39 13.52 -12.71
CA THR A 59 5.23 13.18 -14.14
C THR A 59 5.16 14.43 -15.01
N THR A 60 4.53 15.51 -14.52
CA THR A 60 4.42 16.76 -15.27
C THR A 60 5.77 17.46 -15.39
N LEU A 61 6.55 17.54 -14.29
CA LEU A 61 7.90 18.10 -14.32
C LEU A 61 8.84 17.27 -15.21
N ILE A 62 8.82 15.94 -15.09
CA ILE A 62 9.62 15.02 -15.91
C ILE A 62 9.36 15.25 -17.39
N ASN A 63 8.09 15.33 -17.79
CA ASN A 63 7.72 15.56 -19.19
C ASN A 63 8.03 16.99 -19.67
N SER A 64 7.93 17.99 -18.79
CA SER A 64 8.36 19.36 -19.09
C SER A 64 9.86 19.42 -19.41
N VAL A 65 10.68 18.76 -18.60
CA VAL A 65 12.13 18.63 -18.84
C VAL A 65 12.39 17.88 -20.14
N ASP A 66 11.74 16.73 -20.35
CA ASP A 66 11.89 15.94 -21.58
C ASP A 66 11.55 16.74 -22.84
N LYS A 67 10.45 17.51 -22.81
CA LYS A 67 10.04 18.39 -23.91
C LYS A 67 11.05 19.52 -24.15
N ALA A 68 11.57 20.13 -23.09
CA ALA A 68 12.56 21.21 -23.20
C ALA A 68 13.93 20.73 -23.75
N LEU A 69 14.23 19.44 -23.61
CA LEU A 69 15.44 18.80 -24.15
C LEU A 69 15.24 18.17 -25.54
N GLN A 70 14.00 18.14 -26.05
CA GLN A 70 13.67 17.47 -27.32
C GLN A 70 14.42 18.04 -28.53
N THR A 71 14.80 19.32 -28.49
CA THR A 71 15.50 20.00 -29.58
C THR A 71 17.02 19.74 -29.58
N ASP A 72 17.57 19.17 -28.51
CA ASP A 72 19.01 18.94 -28.36
C ASP A 72 19.42 17.63 -29.05
N LYS A 73 20.10 17.73 -30.20
CA LYS A 73 20.47 16.57 -31.03
C LYS A 73 21.50 15.64 -30.38
N ASP A 74 22.30 16.17 -29.47
CA ASP A 74 23.34 15.42 -28.75
C ASP A 74 22.79 14.63 -27.55
N LEU A 75 21.50 14.79 -27.23
CA LEU A 75 20.85 14.16 -26.09
C LEU A 75 19.92 13.03 -26.54
N ILE A 76 20.28 11.80 -26.19
CA ILE A 76 19.46 10.62 -26.45
C ILE A 76 18.49 10.43 -25.28
N ARG A 77 17.21 10.70 -25.50
CA ARG A 77 16.17 10.65 -24.46
C ARG A 77 15.47 9.29 -24.46
N ILE A 78 15.46 8.62 -23.30
CA ILE A 78 14.83 7.31 -23.08
C ILE A 78 13.74 7.46 -22.02
N LYS A 79 12.50 7.07 -22.34
CA LYS A 79 11.42 6.99 -21.35
C LYS A 79 11.26 5.57 -20.87
N LEU A 80 11.54 5.36 -19.59
CA LEU A 80 11.29 4.12 -18.87
C LEU A 80 10.06 4.31 -17.99
N GLU A 81 8.90 3.94 -18.53
CA GLU A 81 7.67 3.85 -17.74
C GLU A 81 7.69 2.55 -16.94
N ALA A 82 8.06 2.62 -15.67
CA ALA A 82 8.36 1.45 -14.85
C ALA A 82 7.25 0.39 -14.87
N TRP A 83 5.99 0.81 -14.88
CA TRP A 83 4.82 -0.06 -14.93
C TRP A 83 4.76 -0.95 -16.17
N ARG A 84 5.28 -0.50 -17.33
CA ARG A 84 5.32 -1.31 -18.56
C ARG A 84 6.27 -2.50 -18.44
N TYR A 85 7.31 -2.35 -17.63
CA TYR A 85 8.30 -3.38 -17.37
C TYR A 85 7.86 -4.35 -16.25
N LYS A 86 6.67 -4.15 -15.66
CA LYS A 86 6.11 -5.05 -14.63
C LYS A 86 5.95 -6.49 -15.12
N ARG A 87 5.60 -6.67 -16.40
CA ARG A 87 5.40 -7.99 -17.02
C ARG A 87 6.65 -8.53 -17.72
N GLU A 88 7.71 -7.73 -17.79
CA GLU A 88 8.95 -8.12 -18.45
C GLU A 88 9.82 -8.98 -17.53
N GLN A 89 10.16 -10.18 -18.01
CA GLN A 89 10.99 -11.14 -17.29
C GLN A 89 12.43 -10.65 -17.13
N PHE A 90 12.94 -9.87 -18.10
CA PHE A 90 14.32 -9.34 -18.11
C PHE A 90 14.34 -7.83 -18.42
N PRO A 91 14.09 -6.96 -17.43
CA PRO A 91 14.06 -5.51 -17.62
C PRO A 91 15.32 -4.91 -18.26
N LEU A 92 16.51 -5.49 -17.97
CA LEU A 92 17.80 -5.07 -18.54
C LEU A 92 17.82 -5.15 -20.06
N VAL A 93 17.32 -6.25 -20.62
CA VAL A 93 17.27 -6.48 -22.07
C VAL A 93 16.38 -5.43 -22.74
N SER A 94 15.24 -5.15 -22.12
CA SER A 94 14.28 -4.17 -22.64
C SER A 94 14.84 -2.74 -22.57
N LEU A 95 15.62 -2.40 -21.53
CA LEU A 95 16.35 -1.12 -21.46
C LEU A 95 17.43 -1.02 -22.55
N LEU A 96 18.29 -2.04 -22.70
CA LEU A 96 19.34 -2.06 -23.73
C LEU A 96 18.76 -1.87 -25.14
N LYS A 97 17.65 -2.57 -25.44
CA LYS A 97 16.92 -2.40 -26.70
C LYS A 97 16.33 -1.00 -26.87
N SER A 98 15.77 -0.43 -25.79
CA SER A 98 15.20 0.92 -25.83
C SER A 98 16.27 1.97 -26.13
N ILE A 99 17.47 1.83 -25.54
CA ILE A 99 18.62 2.69 -25.84
C ILE A 99 19.04 2.50 -27.30
N ALA A 100 19.22 1.26 -27.76
CA ALA A 100 19.62 0.96 -29.14
C ALA A 100 18.63 1.50 -30.18
N TYR A 101 17.33 1.48 -29.88
CA TYR A 101 16.28 1.99 -30.76
C TYR A 101 16.24 3.53 -30.80
N ALA A 102 16.54 4.20 -29.69
CA ALA A 102 16.54 5.66 -29.61
C ALA A 102 17.77 6.31 -30.24
N LEU A 103 18.84 5.55 -30.49
CA LEU A 103 20.04 6.06 -31.17
C LEU A 103 19.72 6.44 -32.63
N PRO A 104 20.17 7.62 -33.11
CA PRO A 104 20.00 8.04 -34.50
C PRO A 104 20.62 7.05 -35.48
N ALA A 105 20.04 6.94 -36.67
CA ALA A 105 20.58 6.14 -37.78
C ALA A 105 21.76 6.86 -38.47
N GLU A 106 22.75 7.26 -37.69
CA GLU A 106 23.97 7.91 -38.14
C GLU A 106 25.16 6.97 -37.94
N LYS A 107 26.14 7.04 -38.84
CA LYS A 107 27.31 6.15 -38.85
C LYS A 107 28.07 6.13 -37.53
N GLN A 108 28.11 7.27 -36.83
CA GLN A 108 28.79 7.38 -35.54
C GLN A 108 28.17 6.50 -34.44
N PHE A 109 26.87 6.15 -34.51
CA PHE A 109 26.19 5.35 -33.50
C PHE A 109 26.07 3.86 -33.86
N GLU A 110 26.48 3.46 -35.07
CA GLU A 110 26.35 2.06 -35.54
C GLU A 110 27.07 1.07 -34.63
N GLU A 111 28.31 1.39 -34.22
CA GLU A 111 29.09 0.52 -33.32
C GLU A 111 28.42 0.39 -31.95
N LEU A 112 27.99 1.51 -31.35
CA LEU A 112 27.28 1.48 -30.07
C LEU A 112 25.97 0.67 -30.16
N LYS A 113 25.21 0.85 -31.24
CA LYS A 113 23.96 0.11 -31.48
C LYS A 113 24.22 -1.39 -31.58
N GLN A 114 25.23 -1.78 -32.35
CA GLN A 114 25.64 -3.17 -32.49
C GLN A 114 26.08 -3.76 -31.14
N LYS A 115 26.84 -3.02 -30.34
CA LYS A 115 27.28 -3.46 -29.00
C LYS A 115 26.12 -3.60 -28.03
N LEU A 116 25.17 -2.66 -28.01
CA LEU A 116 23.95 -2.76 -27.19
C LEU A 116 23.10 -3.97 -27.58
N GLU A 117 22.89 -4.21 -28.88
CA GLU A 117 22.15 -5.37 -29.39
C GLU A 117 22.88 -6.68 -29.07
N THR A 118 24.20 -6.72 -29.26
CA THR A 118 25.04 -7.89 -28.97
C THR A 118 25.06 -8.21 -27.48
N SER A 119 25.16 -7.21 -26.60
CA SER A 119 25.09 -7.40 -25.15
C SER A 119 23.70 -7.87 -24.72
N ALA A 120 22.63 -7.33 -25.29
CA ALA A 120 21.26 -7.80 -25.05
C ALA A 120 21.09 -9.26 -25.51
N ILE A 121 21.61 -9.62 -26.69
CA ILE A 121 21.59 -10.98 -27.23
C ILE A 121 22.47 -11.91 -26.39
N ASN A 122 23.64 -11.50 -25.93
CA ASN A 122 24.53 -12.31 -25.10
C ASN A 122 23.93 -12.60 -23.72
N PHE A 123 23.28 -11.60 -23.13
CA PHE A 123 22.48 -11.78 -21.93
C PHE A 123 21.39 -12.83 -22.18
N LEU A 124 20.59 -12.66 -23.24
CA LEU A 124 19.54 -13.61 -23.65
C LEU A 124 20.08 -15.01 -24.05
N LYS A 125 21.28 -15.11 -24.61
CA LYS A 125 21.93 -16.37 -25.09
C LYS A 125 22.67 -17.13 -24.01
N LYS A 126 22.94 -16.52 -22.85
CA LYS A 126 23.36 -17.23 -21.63
C LYS A 126 22.19 -17.46 -20.66
N THR A 127 21.00 -16.99 -21.04
CA THR A 127 19.72 -17.36 -20.45
C THR A 127 19.14 -18.73 -20.93
N PRO A 128 19.57 -19.44 -22.01
CA PRO A 128 19.07 -20.76 -22.38
C PRO A 128 19.43 -21.90 -21.40
N ASP A 129 20.42 -21.74 -20.51
CA ASP A 129 20.58 -22.60 -19.32
C ASP A 129 19.44 -22.38 -18.29
N ILE A 130 18.78 -21.21 -18.35
CA ILE A 130 17.57 -20.83 -17.60
C ILE A 130 16.29 -21.16 -18.41
N LEU A 131 16.39 -21.39 -19.73
CA LEU A 131 15.23 -21.62 -20.61
C LEU A 131 15.03 -23.08 -21.02
N THR A 132 16.07 -23.92 -21.04
CA THR A 132 15.90 -25.38 -21.22
C THR A 132 15.19 -26.03 -20.01
N SER A 133 15.19 -25.35 -18.85
CA SER A 133 14.36 -25.67 -17.66
C SER A 133 12.91 -25.19 -17.74
N ILE A 134 12.59 -24.35 -18.72
CA ILE A 134 11.22 -23.84 -18.97
C ILE A 134 10.59 -24.58 -20.16
N ILE A 135 11.40 -25.03 -21.14
CA ILE A 135 10.87 -25.71 -22.34
C ILE A 135 10.57 -27.20 -22.09
N SER A 136 11.26 -27.90 -21.18
CA SER A 136 10.77 -29.21 -20.68
C SER A 136 9.52 -29.10 -19.81
N LYS A 137 9.11 -27.88 -19.46
CA LYS A 137 7.93 -27.57 -18.64
C LYS A 137 6.65 -27.39 -19.46
N TYR A 138 6.74 -27.33 -20.80
CA TYR A 138 5.58 -27.15 -21.68
C TYR A 138 5.54 -28.11 -22.89
N ALA A 139 6.53 -28.99 -23.03
CA ALA A 139 6.39 -30.24 -23.78
C ALA A 139 6.32 -31.36 -22.72
N LEU A 140 5.17 -31.79 -22.21
CA LEU A 140 3.91 -32.07 -22.89
C LEU A 140 2.79 -31.95 -21.84
N GLU A 141 1.97 -30.90 -21.92
CA GLU A 141 0.56 -31.05 -21.56
C GLU A 141 -0.21 -31.33 -22.86
N GLU A 142 0.00 -32.52 -23.41
CA GLU A 142 -1.07 -33.46 -23.69
C GLU A 142 -0.51 -34.87 -23.37
N ASP A 143 -1.40 -35.69 -22.84
CA ASP A 143 -1.28 -37.10 -22.44
C ASP A 143 0.04 -37.88 -22.67
N GLU A 144 0.41 -38.56 -21.58
CA GLU A 144 1.37 -39.65 -21.33
C GLU A 144 2.87 -39.35 -21.24
N ILE A 145 3.30 -38.88 -20.06
CA ILE A 145 4.66 -39.14 -19.54
C ILE A 145 4.56 -39.68 -18.10
N SER A 146 5.14 -40.86 -17.85
CA SER A 146 5.03 -41.57 -16.56
C SER A 146 5.94 -41.00 -15.46
N HIS A 147 5.48 -41.14 -14.21
CA HIS A 147 6.11 -40.64 -12.98
C HIS A 147 7.57 -41.10 -12.75
N GLU A 148 8.01 -42.20 -13.39
CA GLU A 148 9.39 -42.69 -13.31
C GLU A 148 10.40 -41.81 -14.08
N MET A 149 10.00 -41.17 -15.18
CA MET A 149 10.88 -40.27 -15.94
C MET A 149 11.15 -38.96 -15.21
N LEU A 150 10.16 -38.44 -14.48
CA LEU A 150 10.25 -37.20 -13.71
C LEU A 150 11.22 -37.30 -12.52
N GLU A 151 11.27 -38.47 -11.86
CA GLU A 151 12.18 -38.72 -10.73
C GLU A 151 13.61 -39.02 -11.17
N SER A 152 13.82 -39.72 -12.30
CA SER A 152 15.16 -39.91 -12.88
C SER A 152 15.78 -38.58 -13.31
N PHE A 153 14.98 -37.66 -13.87
CA PHE A 153 15.45 -36.36 -14.37
C PHE A 153 15.82 -35.40 -13.24
N LYS A 154 15.03 -35.33 -12.16
CA LYS A 154 15.36 -34.51 -10.97
C LYS A 154 16.67 -34.95 -10.31
N LYS A 155 16.94 -36.26 -10.26
CA LYS A 155 18.14 -36.84 -9.65
C LYS A 155 19.42 -36.58 -10.46
N GLU A 156 19.32 -36.56 -11.79
CA GLU A 156 20.43 -36.24 -12.70
C GLU A 156 20.70 -34.72 -12.82
N LEU A 157 19.66 -33.89 -12.70
CA LEU A 157 19.77 -32.42 -12.72
C LEU A 157 20.47 -31.87 -11.46
N ASN A 158 20.07 -32.34 -10.27
CA ASN A 158 20.65 -31.86 -9.01
C ASN A 158 22.12 -32.27 -8.83
N SER A 159 22.53 -33.42 -9.39
CA SER A 159 23.92 -33.88 -9.33
C SER A 159 24.85 -33.12 -10.29
N LYS A 160 24.34 -32.59 -11.42
CA LYS A 160 25.13 -31.77 -12.36
C LYS A 160 25.17 -30.28 -11.97
N ILE A 161 24.13 -29.76 -11.32
CA ILE A 161 24.10 -28.37 -10.81
C ILE A 161 25.14 -28.15 -9.70
N GLN A 162 25.32 -29.12 -8.80
CA GLN A 162 26.40 -29.07 -7.80
C GLN A 162 27.80 -29.09 -8.42
N LEU A 163 27.98 -29.83 -9.52
CA LEU A 163 29.24 -29.90 -10.27
C LEU A 163 29.56 -28.60 -11.05
N ILE A 164 28.54 -27.86 -11.52
CA ILE A 164 28.71 -26.64 -12.31
C ILE A 164 28.89 -25.41 -11.42
N ALA A 165 28.24 -25.36 -10.26
CA ALA A 165 28.46 -24.30 -9.26
C ALA A 165 29.89 -24.30 -8.70
N GLU A 166 30.60 -25.43 -8.83
CA GLU A 166 32.02 -25.56 -8.46
C GLU A 166 33.00 -25.05 -9.55
N LEU A 167 32.55 -24.71 -10.77
CA LEU A 167 33.44 -24.68 -11.94
C LEU A 167 33.73 -23.35 -12.65
N ASP A 168 33.09 -22.20 -12.39
CA ASP A 168 33.60 -20.97 -13.02
C ASP A 168 33.26 -19.66 -12.31
N LYS A 169 34.32 -18.90 -12.00
CA LYS A 169 34.30 -17.66 -11.20
C LYS A 169 34.48 -16.38 -12.03
N ASP A 170 34.52 -16.45 -13.36
CA ASP A 170 34.81 -15.30 -14.23
C ASP A 170 33.66 -15.03 -15.23
N THR A 171 33.03 -13.84 -15.15
CA THR A 171 31.61 -13.61 -15.48
C THR A 171 31.30 -12.75 -16.74
N VAL A 172 30.19 -13.11 -17.39
CA VAL A 172 29.48 -12.43 -18.52
C VAL A 172 29.20 -10.94 -18.29
N TYR A 173 29.00 -10.56 -17.02
CA TYR A 173 28.62 -9.21 -16.62
C TYR A 173 29.72 -8.18 -16.86
N PHE A 174 30.99 -8.59 -16.84
CA PHE A 174 32.11 -7.66 -16.92
C PHE A 174 32.43 -7.27 -18.37
N ASP A 175 32.50 -8.24 -19.28
CA ASP A 175 32.97 -8.01 -20.65
C ASP A 175 31.98 -7.20 -21.50
N GLY A 176 30.67 -7.47 -21.40
CA GLY A 176 29.66 -6.80 -22.24
C GLY A 176 29.40 -5.33 -21.90
N PHE A 177 29.58 -4.94 -20.63
CA PHE A 177 29.38 -3.56 -20.17
C PHE A 177 30.63 -2.69 -20.38
N GLU A 178 31.83 -3.25 -20.24
CA GLU A 178 33.07 -2.54 -20.53
C GLU A 178 33.17 -2.15 -22.02
N GLU A 179 32.65 -2.98 -22.94
CA GLU A 179 32.55 -2.61 -24.35
C GLU A 179 31.61 -1.42 -24.59
N ILE A 180 30.41 -1.43 -23.98
CA ILE A 180 29.45 -0.31 -24.06
C ILE A 180 30.07 0.97 -23.49
N LYS A 181 30.72 0.86 -22.33
CA LYS A 181 31.39 1.98 -21.65
C LYS A 181 32.52 2.58 -22.48
N LYS A 182 33.34 1.73 -23.10
CA LYS A 182 34.41 2.18 -24.01
C LYS A 182 33.84 2.95 -25.20
N GLU A 183 32.75 2.46 -25.78
CA GLU A 183 32.17 3.09 -26.96
C GLU A 183 31.49 4.42 -26.66
N ILE A 184 30.77 4.51 -25.54
CA ILE A 184 30.23 5.79 -25.06
C ILE A 184 31.35 6.79 -24.78
N LYS A 185 32.48 6.34 -24.21
CA LYS A 185 33.65 7.19 -23.99
C LYS A 185 34.23 7.69 -25.32
N ASN A 186 34.32 6.86 -26.34
CA ASN A 186 34.79 7.26 -27.68
C ASN A 186 33.89 8.32 -28.31
N LEU A 187 32.57 8.11 -28.28
CA LEU A 187 31.59 9.09 -28.76
C LEU A 187 31.77 10.44 -28.07
N ARG A 188 32.01 10.43 -26.75
CA ARG A 188 32.16 11.65 -25.95
C ARG A 188 33.49 12.37 -26.14
N LEU A 189 34.56 11.67 -26.57
CA LEU A 189 35.80 12.34 -26.98
C LEU A 189 35.58 13.25 -28.18
N ASN A 190 34.72 12.83 -29.12
CA ASN A 190 34.40 13.59 -30.34
C ASN A 190 33.22 14.56 -30.14
N ASN A 191 32.33 14.26 -29.18
CA ASN A 191 31.19 15.08 -28.83
C ASN A 191 30.99 15.12 -27.30
N PRO A 192 31.66 16.05 -26.57
CA PRO A 192 31.57 16.12 -25.12
C PRO A 192 30.15 16.39 -24.59
N ALA A 193 29.26 16.95 -25.42
CA ALA A 193 27.87 17.22 -25.10
C ALA A 193 26.96 15.99 -25.22
N PHE A 194 27.45 14.87 -25.78
CA PHE A 194 26.68 13.64 -25.91
C PHE A 194 26.28 13.07 -24.56
N ARG A 195 24.99 12.78 -24.39
CA ARG A 195 24.41 12.18 -23.18
C ARG A 195 23.26 11.24 -23.52
N ILE A 196 23.10 10.20 -22.72
CA ILE A 196 21.91 9.36 -22.69
C ILE A 196 21.13 9.72 -21.42
N ILE A 197 19.92 10.24 -21.59
CA ILE A 197 19.05 10.69 -20.51
C ILE A 197 17.95 9.67 -20.34
N VAL A 198 17.90 9.02 -19.18
CA VAL A 198 16.88 8.02 -18.86
C VAL A 198 15.89 8.63 -17.87
N PHE A 199 14.68 8.89 -18.35
CA PHE A 199 13.55 9.32 -17.54
C PHE A 199 12.84 8.10 -16.98
N VAL A 200 12.79 7.98 -15.66
CA VAL A 200 12.13 6.87 -14.95
C VAL A 200 10.93 7.44 -14.19
N ASP A 201 9.74 6.96 -14.51
CA ASP A 201 8.50 7.42 -13.86
C ASP A 201 7.57 6.24 -13.55
N ASP A 202 6.52 6.50 -12.76
CA ASP A 202 5.50 5.52 -12.36
C ASP A 202 6.06 4.32 -11.57
N LEU A 203 7.16 4.51 -10.82
CA LEU A 203 7.70 3.48 -9.92
C LEU A 203 6.67 3.02 -8.88
N ASP A 204 5.78 3.93 -8.46
CA ASP A 204 4.68 3.68 -7.52
C ASP A 204 3.60 2.72 -8.07
N LYS A 205 3.57 2.47 -9.39
CA LYS A 205 2.69 1.48 -10.01
C LYS A 205 3.28 0.05 -10.03
N CYS A 206 4.56 -0.10 -9.67
CA CYS A 206 5.25 -1.39 -9.60
C CYS A 206 5.09 -2.04 -8.22
N SER A 207 5.32 -3.36 -8.14
CA SER A 207 5.56 -4.00 -6.84
C SER A 207 6.91 -3.53 -6.30
N SER A 208 7.06 -3.53 -4.97
CA SER A 208 8.28 -3.06 -4.32
C SER A 208 9.55 -3.77 -4.81
N LYS A 209 9.49 -5.10 -5.01
CA LYS A 209 10.57 -5.90 -5.59
C LYS A 209 10.91 -5.50 -7.04
N LYS A 210 9.88 -5.23 -7.86
CA LYS A 210 10.09 -4.85 -9.26
C LYS A 210 10.65 -3.43 -9.40
N ALA A 211 10.23 -2.52 -8.51
CA ALA A 211 10.81 -1.20 -8.44
C ALA A 211 12.29 -1.26 -8.00
N LEU A 212 12.63 -2.11 -7.03
CA LEU A 212 14.02 -2.35 -6.65
C LEU A 212 14.84 -2.92 -7.81
N GLU A 213 14.31 -3.91 -8.55
CA GLU A 213 14.95 -4.41 -9.77
C GLU A 213 15.25 -3.26 -10.74
N ILE A 214 14.30 -2.35 -10.98
CA ILE A 214 14.49 -1.19 -11.87
C ILE A 214 15.55 -0.23 -11.35
N LEU A 215 15.62 0.01 -10.04
CA LEU A 215 16.64 0.87 -9.43
C LEU A 215 18.04 0.22 -9.50
N GLU A 216 18.14 -1.10 -9.32
CA GLU A 216 19.39 -1.84 -9.50
C GLU A 216 19.87 -1.79 -10.95
N LEU A 217 18.97 -1.82 -11.95
CA LEU A 217 19.37 -1.60 -13.35
C LEU A 217 20.09 -0.26 -13.53
N ILE A 218 19.57 0.81 -12.93
CA ILE A 218 20.18 2.15 -13.01
C ILE A 218 21.59 2.11 -12.44
N ARG A 219 21.78 1.41 -11.33
CA ARG A 219 23.08 1.26 -10.66
C ARG A 219 24.12 0.60 -11.56
N VAL A 220 23.75 -0.40 -12.36
CA VAL A 220 24.69 -1.09 -13.28
C VAL A 220 25.31 -0.12 -14.30
N PHE A 221 24.55 0.85 -14.80
CA PHE A 221 25.02 1.85 -15.76
C PHE A 221 25.50 3.15 -15.10
N HIS A 222 25.29 3.31 -13.79
CA HIS A 222 25.63 4.52 -13.05
C HIS A 222 27.11 4.89 -13.17
N ASP A 223 27.98 3.88 -13.32
CA ASP A 223 29.42 4.09 -13.48
C ASP A 223 29.88 4.48 -14.89
N ILE A 224 28.98 4.50 -15.88
CA ILE A 224 29.30 4.83 -17.27
C ILE A 224 29.13 6.33 -17.53
N GLU A 225 30.24 6.99 -17.86
CA GLU A 225 30.30 8.42 -18.14
C GLU A 225 29.55 8.76 -19.46
N GLY A 226 28.41 9.43 -19.35
CA GLY A 226 27.50 9.71 -20.47
C GLY A 226 26.02 9.51 -20.10
N PHE A 227 25.73 8.81 -18.99
CA PHE A 227 24.36 8.61 -18.51
C PHE A 227 23.92 9.68 -17.50
N VAL A 228 22.69 10.15 -17.68
CA VAL A 228 21.98 11.00 -16.72
C VAL A 228 20.61 10.40 -16.44
N TYR A 229 20.25 10.27 -15.17
CA TYR A 229 18.96 9.70 -14.76
C TYR A 229 18.08 10.78 -14.14
N ILE A 230 16.80 10.78 -14.51
CA ILE A 230 15.79 11.64 -13.89
C ILE A 230 14.65 10.73 -13.42
N ILE A 231 14.51 10.57 -12.11
CA ILE A 231 13.66 9.55 -11.50
C ILE A 231 12.55 10.22 -10.68
N GLY A 232 11.29 9.91 -11.00
CA GLY A 232 10.13 10.28 -10.18
C GLY A 232 9.90 9.26 -9.07
N ILE A 233 9.92 9.70 -7.81
CA ILE A 233 9.79 8.83 -6.63
C ILE A 233 8.70 9.36 -5.68
N SER A 234 7.79 8.49 -5.25
CA SER A 234 6.81 8.82 -4.22
C SER A 234 7.33 8.50 -2.82
N HIS A 235 6.86 9.20 -1.79
CA HIS A 235 7.24 8.88 -0.41
C HIS A 235 6.83 7.44 -0.02
N ASP A 236 5.65 7.00 -0.46
CA ASP A 236 5.18 5.62 -0.27
C ASP A 236 6.16 4.58 -0.88
N MET A 237 6.73 4.88 -2.05
CA MET A 237 7.75 4.02 -2.67
C MET A 237 9.03 3.93 -1.82
N ILE A 238 9.46 5.03 -1.19
CA ILE A 238 10.64 5.05 -0.31
C ILE A 238 10.39 4.15 0.90
N VAL A 239 9.24 4.30 1.56
CA VAL A 239 8.84 3.44 2.69
C VAL A 239 8.79 1.97 2.27
N LYS A 240 8.19 1.68 1.12
CA LYS A 240 8.12 0.33 0.55
C LYS A 240 9.48 -0.29 0.26
N LEU A 241 10.45 0.50 -0.19
CA LEU A 241 11.83 0.04 -0.45
C LEU A 241 12.63 -0.14 0.84
N SER A 242 12.48 0.76 1.81
CA SER A 242 13.05 0.59 3.16
C SER A 242 12.62 -0.72 3.81
N ASN A 243 11.38 -1.14 3.59
CA ASN A 243 10.88 -2.41 4.11
C ASN A 243 11.46 -3.66 3.42
N ILE A 244 12.06 -3.54 2.23
CA ILE A 244 12.71 -4.66 1.53
C ILE A 244 14.17 -4.81 1.94
N GLU A 245 14.95 -3.72 1.92
CA GLU A 245 16.41 -3.81 2.11
C GLU A 245 16.84 -4.08 3.57
N ASN A 246 15.94 -3.85 4.52
CA ASN A 246 16.15 -4.26 5.92
C ASN A 246 16.27 -5.79 6.11
N ASN A 247 16.04 -6.59 5.06
CA ASN A 247 16.26 -8.03 5.08
C ASN A 247 17.69 -8.48 4.69
N GLU A 248 18.53 -7.64 4.05
CA GLU A 248 19.85 -8.11 3.58
C GLU A 248 21.08 -7.42 4.19
N THR A 249 21.10 -6.12 4.50
CA THR A 249 22.23 -5.52 5.26
C THR A 249 21.83 -4.19 5.89
N SER A 250 22.51 -3.82 6.99
CA SER A 250 22.31 -2.54 7.66
C SER A 250 22.55 -1.35 6.71
N ASN A 251 21.49 -0.84 6.10
CA ASN A 251 21.30 0.53 5.65
C ASN A 251 19.86 0.72 5.15
N ASP A 252 19.12 1.57 5.86
CA ASP A 252 17.78 2.09 5.57
C ASP A 252 17.53 2.30 4.05
N GLY A 253 16.39 1.92 3.48
CA GLY A 253 16.10 2.16 2.05
C GLY A 253 16.14 3.65 1.66
N GLU A 254 15.96 4.54 2.63
CA GLU A 254 16.26 5.96 2.48
C GLU A 254 17.75 6.21 2.19
N HIS A 255 18.65 5.46 2.85
CA HIS A 255 20.09 5.48 2.60
C HIS A 255 20.47 4.89 1.23
N TYR A 256 19.76 3.87 0.75
CA TYR A 256 19.94 3.36 -0.60
C TYR A 256 19.56 4.40 -1.66
N ILE A 257 18.39 5.02 -1.51
CA ILE A 257 17.96 6.10 -2.39
C ILE A 257 18.94 7.28 -2.32
N LYS A 258 19.46 7.64 -1.15
CA LYS A 258 20.51 8.67 -0.98
C LYS A 258 21.83 8.32 -1.69
N LYS A 259 22.19 7.04 -1.81
CA LYS A 259 23.38 6.61 -2.58
C LYS A 259 23.15 6.72 -4.08
N LEU A 260 21.95 6.41 -4.54
CA LEU A 260 21.60 6.45 -5.96
C LEU A 260 21.41 7.88 -6.48
N ILE A 261 20.83 8.77 -5.67
CA ILE A 261 20.37 10.11 -6.06
C ILE A 261 21.34 11.17 -5.57
N GLN A 262 22.00 11.86 -6.51
CA GLN A 262 22.94 12.93 -6.19
C GLN A 262 22.25 14.30 -6.06
N ILE A 263 21.15 14.51 -6.78
CA ILE A 263 20.42 15.79 -6.77
C ILE A 263 18.95 15.54 -6.39
N PRO A 264 18.58 15.67 -5.11
CA PRO A 264 17.19 15.54 -4.68
C PRO A 264 16.41 16.84 -4.90
N ILE A 265 15.23 16.75 -5.53
CA ILE A 265 14.28 17.83 -5.75
C ILE A 265 12.93 17.42 -5.16
N THR A 266 12.52 18.05 -4.06
CA THR A 266 11.20 17.80 -3.47
C THR A 266 10.19 18.81 -3.99
N LEU A 267 9.09 18.30 -4.56
CA LEU A 267 7.98 19.14 -5.00
C LEU A 267 7.19 19.66 -3.79
N PRO A 268 6.80 20.94 -3.79
CA PRO A 268 6.00 21.50 -2.70
C PRO A 268 4.61 20.87 -2.66
N LYS A 269 4.02 20.82 -1.46
CA LYS A 269 2.60 20.54 -1.30
C LYS A 269 1.79 21.71 -1.87
N TRP A 270 0.65 21.40 -2.47
CA TRP A 270 -0.23 22.45 -2.99
C TRP A 270 -0.92 23.16 -1.82
N SER A 271 -1.18 24.45 -1.98
CA SER A 271 -2.04 25.22 -1.08
C SER A 271 -3.42 25.41 -1.71
N ASN A 272 -4.43 25.80 -0.90
CA ASN A 272 -5.75 26.16 -1.43
C ASN A 272 -5.65 27.24 -2.52
N GLN A 273 -4.70 28.18 -2.40
CA GLN A 273 -4.48 29.22 -3.40
C GLN A 273 -3.93 28.65 -4.71
N ASP A 274 -3.07 27.63 -4.64
CA ASP A 274 -2.55 26.95 -5.83
C ASP A 274 -3.64 26.18 -6.55
N ILE A 275 -4.57 25.57 -5.81
CA ILE A 275 -5.77 24.93 -6.36
C ILE A 275 -6.68 25.96 -7.05
N VAL A 276 -6.92 27.12 -6.42
CA VAL A 276 -7.67 28.22 -7.06
C VAL A 276 -7.00 28.66 -8.36
N ASN A 277 -5.67 28.80 -8.35
CA ASN A 277 -4.91 29.16 -9.55
C ASN A 277 -5.01 28.07 -10.62
N LEU A 278 -4.98 26.79 -10.23
CA LEU A 278 -5.19 25.65 -11.12
C LEU A 278 -6.54 25.70 -11.81
N VAL A 279 -7.62 25.83 -11.06
CA VAL A 279 -8.98 25.87 -11.62
C VAL A 279 -9.15 27.06 -12.57
N LYS A 280 -8.62 28.24 -12.21
CA LYS A 280 -8.64 29.43 -13.09
C LYS A 280 -7.86 29.21 -14.38
N ASP A 281 -6.70 28.58 -14.32
CA ASP A 281 -5.90 28.28 -15.52
C ASP A 281 -6.59 27.24 -16.42
N LEU A 282 -7.19 26.20 -15.84
CA LEU A 282 -8.01 25.22 -16.58
C LEU A 282 -9.16 25.91 -17.33
N ALA A 283 -9.83 26.88 -16.68
CA ALA A 283 -10.87 27.68 -17.31
C ALA A 283 -10.32 28.58 -18.43
N LYS A 284 -9.19 29.25 -18.19
CA LYS A 284 -8.50 30.14 -19.16
C LYS A 284 -8.02 29.39 -20.40
N LYS A 285 -7.45 28.19 -20.21
CA LYS A 285 -6.99 27.29 -21.29
C LYS A 285 -8.14 26.59 -22.03
N GLY A 286 -9.39 26.87 -21.66
CA GLY A 286 -10.56 26.30 -22.32
C GLY A 286 -10.79 24.81 -22.04
N MET A 287 -10.13 24.25 -21.01
CA MET A 287 -10.32 22.86 -20.59
C MET A 287 -11.65 22.66 -19.84
N ILE A 288 -12.13 23.68 -19.14
CA ILE A 288 -13.49 23.68 -18.58
C ILE A 288 -14.47 24.14 -19.65
N HIS A 289 -15.43 23.28 -20.00
CA HIS A 289 -16.45 23.57 -20.99
C HIS A 289 -17.25 24.84 -20.64
N ASP A 290 -17.55 25.69 -21.64
CA ASP A 290 -18.14 27.02 -21.46
C ASP A 290 -19.39 27.04 -20.56
N LYS A 291 -20.24 26.01 -20.68
CA LYS A 291 -21.47 25.83 -19.88
C LYS A 291 -21.24 25.75 -18.35
N PHE A 292 -20.05 25.32 -17.91
CA PHE A 292 -19.74 25.17 -16.49
C PHE A 292 -18.89 26.31 -15.92
N LYS A 293 -18.30 27.16 -16.78
CA LYS A 293 -17.36 28.22 -16.35
C LYS A 293 -17.97 29.13 -15.29
N GLU A 294 -19.16 29.67 -15.55
CA GLU A 294 -19.83 30.59 -14.62
C GLU A 294 -20.10 29.93 -13.24
N VAL A 295 -20.48 28.65 -13.26
CA VAL A 295 -20.79 27.91 -12.03
C VAL A 295 -19.51 27.58 -11.25
N VAL A 296 -18.44 27.19 -11.93
CA VAL A 296 -17.13 26.95 -11.32
C VAL A 296 -16.56 28.24 -10.74
N ASP A 297 -16.56 29.33 -11.50
CA ASP A 297 -16.02 30.63 -11.08
C ASP A 297 -16.73 31.16 -9.83
N LYS A 298 -18.07 31.05 -9.77
CA LYS A 298 -18.86 31.48 -8.60
C LYS A 298 -18.61 30.66 -7.34
N ASN A 299 -18.12 29.43 -7.46
CA ASN A 299 -17.97 28.49 -6.35
C ASN A 299 -16.51 28.04 -6.16
N ILE A 300 -15.54 28.77 -6.70
CA ILE A 300 -14.13 28.36 -6.71
C ILE A 300 -13.53 28.20 -5.31
N GLU A 301 -13.96 29.04 -4.36
CA GLU A 301 -13.55 28.92 -2.95
C GLU A 301 -14.03 27.59 -2.35
N LEU A 302 -15.30 27.23 -2.59
CA LEU A 302 -15.87 25.96 -2.14
C LEU A 302 -15.15 24.76 -2.76
N ILE A 303 -14.84 24.83 -4.06
CA ILE A 303 -14.06 23.80 -4.77
C ILE A 303 -12.65 23.66 -4.16
N SER A 304 -12.01 24.77 -3.80
CA SER A 304 -10.66 24.75 -3.23
C SER A 304 -10.58 24.16 -1.82
N VAL A 305 -11.66 24.27 -1.02
CA VAL A 305 -11.72 23.73 0.34
C VAL A 305 -12.20 22.27 0.36
N ALA A 306 -12.90 21.83 -0.69
CA ALA A 306 -13.52 20.53 -0.80
C ALA A 306 -12.56 19.35 -0.92
N MET A 307 -11.27 19.57 -1.19
CA MET A 307 -10.33 18.50 -1.52
C MET A 307 -9.04 18.62 -0.73
N ASP A 308 -8.37 17.48 -0.53
CA ASP A 308 -6.97 17.49 -0.18
C ASP A 308 -6.19 18.17 -1.31
N ASN A 309 -5.11 18.85 -0.96
CA ASN A 309 -4.32 19.69 -1.86
C ASN A 309 -3.62 18.89 -2.98
N ASN A 310 -4.42 18.35 -3.91
CA ASN A 310 -4.04 17.41 -4.95
C ASN A 310 -4.76 17.75 -6.28
N PRO A 311 -4.01 18.21 -7.30
CA PRO A 311 -4.55 18.57 -8.62
C PRO A 311 -5.35 17.48 -9.34
N ARG A 312 -4.97 16.21 -9.22
CA ARG A 312 -5.66 15.09 -9.91
C ARG A 312 -7.03 14.86 -9.32
N GLU A 313 -7.10 14.88 -7.99
CA GLU A 313 -8.34 14.84 -7.24
C GLU A 313 -9.28 15.97 -7.65
N ILE A 314 -8.77 17.20 -7.80
CA ILE A 314 -9.57 18.36 -8.25
C ILE A 314 -10.19 18.15 -9.62
N LYS A 315 -9.42 17.64 -10.59
CA LYS A 315 -9.96 17.32 -11.92
C LYS A 315 -11.09 16.30 -11.84
N ARG A 316 -10.93 15.26 -11.04
CA ARG A 316 -11.94 14.20 -10.87
C ARG A 316 -13.19 14.70 -10.13
N PHE A 317 -13.01 15.51 -9.09
CA PHE A 317 -14.11 16.19 -8.39
C PHE A 317 -14.95 17.04 -9.33
N LEU A 318 -14.29 17.85 -10.17
CA LEU A 318 -14.95 18.66 -11.18
C LEU A 318 -15.68 17.80 -12.22
N ASN A 319 -15.09 16.70 -12.68
CA ASN A 319 -15.78 15.77 -13.59
C ASN A 319 -17.04 15.17 -12.97
N ASN A 320 -16.92 14.70 -11.72
CA ASN A 320 -18.04 14.15 -10.97
C ASN A 320 -19.15 15.19 -10.80
N PHE A 321 -18.77 16.43 -10.49
CA PHE A 321 -19.68 17.56 -10.43
C PHE A 321 -20.34 17.83 -11.80
N PHE A 322 -19.59 17.86 -12.90
CA PHE A 322 -20.11 18.12 -14.24
C PHE A 322 -21.12 17.06 -14.67
N VAL A 323 -20.83 15.78 -14.42
CA VAL A 323 -21.73 14.66 -14.75
C VAL A 323 -23.01 14.72 -13.91
N ALA A 324 -22.87 14.87 -12.59
CA ALA A 324 -24.01 15.00 -11.68
C ALA A 324 -24.85 16.22 -12.03
N HIS A 325 -24.23 17.38 -12.22
CA HIS A 325 -24.93 18.60 -12.61
C HIS A 325 -25.69 18.40 -13.92
N GLU A 326 -25.10 17.78 -14.95
CA GLU A 326 -25.79 17.54 -16.22
C GLU A 326 -27.03 16.64 -16.06
N ILE A 327 -26.92 15.56 -15.28
CA ILE A 327 -28.00 14.58 -15.10
C ILE A 327 -29.18 15.19 -14.34
N PHE A 328 -28.89 15.97 -13.30
CA PHE A 328 -29.90 16.42 -12.34
C PHE A 328 -30.37 17.87 -12.57
N SER A 329 -29.61 18.72 -13.26
CA SER A 329 -30.05 20.08 -13.60
C SER A 329 -31.07 20.15 -14.74
N GLY A 330 -31.14 19.12 -15.60
CA GLY A 330 -31.90 19.14 -16.85
C GLY A 330 -33.25 18.39 -16.87
N LYS A 331 -33.64 17.65 -15.83
CA LYS A 331 -34.85 16.78 -15.90
C LYS A 331 -36.09 17.43 -15.30
N LYS A 332 -36.96 17.95 -16.18
CA LYS A 332 -38.37 18.24 -15.86
C LYS A 332 -39.24 17.00 -15.61
N ASN A 333 -38.76 15.79 -15.89
CA ASN A 333 -39.50 14.55 -15.71
C ASN A 333 -38.50 13.41 -15.41
N PHE A 334 -38.26 13.12 -14.14
CA PHE A 334 -38.05 11.74 -13.73
C PHE A 334 -39.42 11.26 -13.26
N GLU A 335 -39.88 10.12 -13.75
CA GLU A 335 -41.22 9.60 -13.54
C GLU A 335 -41.56 9.48 -12.05
N ALA A 336 -42.18 10.54 -11.54
CA ALA A 336 -42.83 10.57 -10.25
C ALA A 336 -44.11 9.74 -10.37
N LYS A 337 -44.03 8.46 -10.02
CA LYS A 337 -45.23 7.72 -9.58
C LYS A 337 -45.48 7.79 -8.07
N GLU A 338 -44.61 8.43 -7.28
CA GLU A 338 -44.86 8.60 -5.83
C GLU A 338 -44.46 9.94 -5.19
N LEU A 339 -44.24 11.01 -5.96
CA LEU A 339 -43.96 12.33 -5.37
C LEU A 339 -44.84 13.43 -5.96
N ILE A 340 -46.17 13.27 -5.82
CA ILE A 340 -47.09 14.40 -5.82
C ILE A 340 -47.25 14.82 -4.36
N PHE A 341 -46.37 15.68 -3.85
CA PHE A 341 -46.63 16.64 -2.75
C PHE A 341 -45.32 17.37 -2.38
N SER A 342 -44.84 18.27 -3.24
CA SER A 342 -44.36 19.59 -2.81
C SER A 342 -43.93 20.39 -4.04
N GLY A 343 -44.48 21.60 -4.22
CA GLY A 343 -44.01 22.54 -5.23
C GLY A 343 -42.65 23.14 -4.85
N LYS A 344 -41.59 22.33 -4.77
CA LYS A 344 -40.23 22.77 -4.39
C LYS A 344 -39.28 22.78 -5.58
N LYS A 345 -38.41 23.79 -5.56
CA LYS A 345 -37.55 24.34 -6.63
C LYS A 345 -36.45 23.37 -7.12
N ASN A 346 -35.92 23.67 -8.31
CA ASN A 346 -34.88 22.96 -9.06
C ASN A 346 -33.57 22.70 -8.25
N PHE A 347 -32.85 21.65 -8.67
CA PHE A 347 -31.48 21.27 -8.30
C PHE A 347 -30.48 22.45 -8.41
N GLU A 348 -29.63 22.67 -7.40
CA GLU A 348 -28.67 23.79 -7.38
C GLU A 348 -27.21 23.31 -7.34
N ALA A 349 -26.38 23.94 -8.18
CA ALA A 349 -24.96 23.63 -8.28
C ALA A 349 -24.19 23.84 -6.96
N LYS A 350 -24.50 24.92 -6.23
CA LYS A 350 -23.83 25.23 -4.96
C LYS A 350 -24.17 24.20 -3.87
N GLU A 351 -25.42 23.74 -3.83
CA GLU A 351 -25.85 22.65 -2.93
C GLU A 351 -25.12 21.34 -3.29
N LEU A 352 -25.05 20.97 -4.58
CA LEU A 352 -24.30 19.79 -5.03
C LEU A 352 -22.82 19.86 -4.63
N LEU A 353 -22.13 20.97 -4.92
CA LEU A 353 -20.72 21.15 -4.60
C LEU A 353 -20.47 21.06 -3.10
N LEU A 354 -21.35 21.68 -2.29
CA LEU A 354 -21.25 21.64 -0.84
C LEU A 354 -21.36 20.20 -0.32
N ILE A 355 -22.37 19.47 -0.76
CA ILE A 355 -22.61 18.11 -0.27
C ILE A 355 -21.51 17.16 -0.78
N GLN A 356 -21.06 17.33 -2.03
CA GLN A 356 -19.94 16.56 -2.58
C GLN A 356 -18.63 16.81 -1.79
N ALA A 357 -18.38 18.05 -1.36
CA ALA A 357 -17.26 18.40 -0.50
C ALA A 357 -17.35 17.71 0.88
N ILE A 358 -18.54 17.72 1.51
CA ILE A 358 -18.75 17.05 2.80
C ILE A 358 -18.58 15.53 2.65
N HIS A 359 -19.10 14.93 1.57
CA HIS A 359 -18.93 13.51 1.30
C HIS A 359 -17.47 13.08 1.18
N LEU A 360 -16.63 13.94 0.59
CA LEU A 360 -15.22 13.65 0.36
C LEU A 360 -14.35 13.86 1.60
N ARG A 361 -14.39 15.03 2.24
CA ARG A 361 -13.53 15.34 3.41
C ARG A 361 -14.07 14.79 4.73
N TRP A 362 -15.39 14.80 4.89
CA TRP A 362 -16.05 14.44 6.15
C TRP A 362 -17.10 13.36 5.94
N ASN A 363 -16.71 12.26 5.28
CA ASN A 363 -17.63 11.16 4.92
C ASN A 363 -18.45 10.63 6.10
N LYS A 364 -17.84 10.51 7.29
CA LYS A 364 -18.54 10.12 8.53
C LYS A 364 -19.69 11.08 8.84
N PHE A 365 -19.44 12.38 8.75
CA PHE A 365 -20.45 13.42 8.96
C PHE A 365 -21.49 13.44 7.83
N TYR A 366 -21.09 13.26 6.57
CA TYR A 366 -22.02 13.10 5.44
C TYR A 366 -23.03 11.97 5.66
N ASN A 367 -22.57 10.79 6.09
CA ASN A 367 -23.44 9.63 6.32
C ASN A 367 -24.48 9.89 7.42
N ILE A 368 -24.12 10.72 8.41
CA ILE A 368 -25.06 11.21 9.42
C ILE A 368 -26.05 12.17 8.77
N LEU A 369 -25.59 13.20 8.03
CA LEU A 369 -26.45 14.22 7.42
C LEU A 369 -27.53 13.61 6.53
N VAL A 370 -27.17 12.64 5.69
CA VAL A 370 -28.10 12.00 4.75
C VAL A 370 -29.17 11.15 5.45
N LYS A 371 -28.90 10.64 6.66
CA LYS A 371 -29.84 9.85 7.48
C LYS A 371 -30.61 10.71 8.49
N SER A 372 -30.29 11.99 8.57
CA SER A 372 -30.81 12.90 9.59
C SER A 372 -32.12 13.55 9.16
N ASP A 373 -32.98 13.84 10.14
CA ASP A 373 -34.24 14.54 9.93
C ASP A 373 -34.13 16.05 10.23
N ASP A 374 -35.22 16.80 10.01
CA ASP A 374 -35.30 18.23 10.29
C ASP A 374 -34.95 18.61 11.75
N SER A 375 -35.12 17.68 12.70
CA SER A 375 -34.80 17.92 14.11
C SER A 375 -33.29 17.99 14.33
N PHE A 376 -32.52 17.12 13.65
CA PHE A 376 -31.07 17.16 13.68
C PHE A 376 -30.52 18.47 13.12
N PHE A 377 -31.04 18.94 11.99
CA PHE A 377 -30.61 20.20 11.38
C PHE A 377 -30.90 21.42 12.26
N LYS A 378 -32.04 21.43 12.97
CA LYS A 378 -32.35 22.47 13.96
C LYS A 378 -31.36 22.45 15.14
N GLY A 379 -31.00 21.25 15.60
CA GLY A 379 -29.98 21.09 16.64
C GLY A 379 -28.60 21.55 16.17
N LEU A 380 -28.19 21.17 14.96
CA LEU A 380 -26.93 21.59 14.35
C LEU A 380 -26.83 23.13 14.22
N ASP A 381 -27.91 23.79 13.76
CA ASP A 381 -27.99 25.26 13.63
C ASP A 381 -27.69 26.00 14.95
N LYS A 382 -28.04 25.40 16.09
CA LYS A 382 -27.73 25.93 17.43
C LYS A 382 -26.22 26.00 17.66
N TYR A 383 -25.48 24.95 17.30
CA TYR A 383 -24.03 24.88 17.46
C TYR A 383 -23.27 25.73 16.45
N LEU A 384 -23.78 25.85 15.21
CA LEU A 384 -23.18 26.69 14.16
C LEU A 384 -23.24 28.19 14.49
N LYS A 385 -24.16 28.63 15.35
CA LYS A 385 -24.27 30.01 15.80
C LYS A 385 -23.40 30.37 17.00
N MET A 386 -22.82 29.38 17.68
CA MET A 386 -21.91 29.61 18.81
C MET A 386 -20.53 30.00 18.30
N ASP A 387 -19.82 30.85 19.04
CA ASP A 387 -18.37 31.00 18.88
C ASP A 387 -17.65 29.69 19.26
N ASP A 388 -16.39 29.54 18.84
CA ASP A 388 -15.67 28.28 18.99
C ASP A 388 -15.45 27.88 20.47
N GLU A 389 -15.21 28.85 21.36
CA GLU A 389 -14.99 28.57 22.78
C GLU A 389 -16.27 28.08 23.46
N THR A 390 -17.39 28.75 23.20
CA THR A 390 -18.72 28.35 23.70
C THR A 390 -19.14 27.00 23.12
N ARG A 391 -18.91 26.77 21.82
CA ARG A 391 -19.23 25.51 21.16
C ARG A 391 -18.48 24.34 21.79
N LEU A 392 -17.17 24.48 21.98
CA LEU A 392 -16.32 23.44 22.57
C LEU A 392 -16.78 23.09 23.99
N LYS A 393 -17.02 24.10 24.85
CA LYS A 393 -17.54 23.92 26.21
C LYS A 393 -18.87 23.16 26.22
N SER A 394 -19.78 23.51 25.31
CA SER A 394 -21.10 22.86 25.20
C SER A 394 -21.04 21.41 24.69
N LEU A 395 -19.99 21.06 23.93
CA LEU A 395 -19.76 19.69 23.46
C LEU A 395 -18.98 18.85 24.49
N ASP A 396 -18.23 19.49 25.39
CA ASP A 396 -17.55 18.83 26.52
C ASP A 396 -18.48 18.49 27.68
N LEU A 397 -19.41 19.39 28.00
CA LEU A 397 -20.36 19.24 29.11
C LEU A 397 -21.79 19.40 28.59
N TYR A 398 -22.58 18.32 28.64
CA TYR A 398 -23.98 18.39 28.25
C TYR A 398 -24.79 19.16 29.29
N GLU A 399 -25.13 20.42 29.00
CA GLU A 399 -25.95 21.29 29.87
C GLU A 399 -27.46 21.28 29.54
N GLY A 400 -27.90 20.42 28.60
CA GLY A 400 -29.27 20.44 28.07
C GLY A 400 -30.37 19.93 29.02
N LYS A 401 -31.50 20.65 29.09
CA LYS A 401 -32.73 20.19 29.75
C LYS A 401 -33.48 19.15 28.90
N LYS A 402 -33.77 17.98 29.50
CA LYS A 402 -34.87 17.02 29.24
C LYS A 402 -35.54 16.99 27.84
N ASP A 403 -34.80 16.93 26.74
CA ASP A 403 -35.38 16.54 25.44
C ASP A 403 -34.46 15.55 24.72
N GLU A 404 -35.04 14.46 24.20
CA GLU A 404 -34.26 13.35 23.59
C GLU A 404 -33.58 13.78 22.28
N GLY A 405 -34.14 14.75 21.56
CA GLY A 405 -33.62 15.26 20.30
C GLY A 405 -32.27 15.97 20.44
N ASP A 406 -32.16 16.89 21.41
CA ASP A 406 -30.92 17.64 21.68
C ASP A 406 -29.78 16.70 22.12
N MET A 407 -30.11 15.61 22.84
CA MET A 407 -29.12 14.60 23.25
C MET A 407 -28.58 13.80 22.06
N ARG A 408 -29.43 13.47 21.07
CA ARG A 408 -29.01 12.76 19.85
C ARG A 408 -28.02 13.58 19.04
N VAL A 409 -28.32 14.87 18.84
CA VAL A 409 -27.46 15.81 18.11
C VAL A 409 -26.14 15.99 18.85
N TRP A 410 -26.17 16.23 20.17
CA TRP A 410 -24.96 16.40 20.97
C TRP A 410 -24.04 15.17 20.90
N LYS A 411 -24.57 13.95 21.04
CA LYS A 411 -23.77 12.71 20.97
C LYS A 411 -22.98 12.63 19.67
N VAL A 412 -23.62 12.98 18.56
CA VAL A 412 -23.03 12.97 17.23
C VAL A 412 -21.98 14.08 17.07
N LEU A 413 -22.33 15.32 17.41
CA LEU A 413 -21.44 16.47 17.19
C LEU A 413 -20.21 16.46 18.10
N ARG A 414 -20.31 15.84 19.28
CA ARG A 414 -19.18 15.66 20.20
C ARG A 414 -18.04 14.88 19.56
N ASP A 415 -18.34 13.90 18.71
CA ASP A 415 -17.32 13.08 18.05
C ASP A 415 -16.52 13.89 17.01
N PHE A 416 -17.01 15.07 16.62
CA PHE A 416 -16.35 16.02 15.71
C PHE A 416 -15.88 17.30 16.40
N LYS A 417 -15.93 17.38 17.74
CA LYS A 417 -15.66 18.63 18.48
C LYS A 417 -14.26 19.21 18.25
N THR A 418 -13.28 18.36 17.90
CA THR A 418 -11.88 18.76 17.66
C THR A 418 -11.57 19.05 16.19
N ASP A 419 -12.51 18.87 15.28
CA ASP A 419 -12.31 19.07 13.84
C ASP A 419 -12.60 20.54 13.46
N SER A 420 -11.61 21.41 13.64
CA SER A 420 -11.75 22.84 13.35
C SER A 420 -12.07 23.13 11.88
N ASP A 421 -11.56 22.30 10.97
CA ASP A 421 -11.78 22.43 9.52
C ASP A 421 -13.24 22.17 9.16
N LEU A 422 -13.84 21.11 9.72
CA LEU A 422 -15.27 20.85 9.56
C LEU A 422 -16.10 22.01 10.08
N TRP A 423 -15.83 22.49 11.29
CA TRP A 423 -16.62 23.56 11.89
C TRP A 423 -16.53 24.86 11.11
N ASN A 424 -15.32 25.28 10.72
CA ASN A 424 -15.12 26.46 9.90
C ASN A 424 -15.89 26.35 8.57
N PHE A 425 -15.81 25.18 7.93
CA PHE A 425 -16.50 24.91 6.69
C PHE A 425 -18.03 24.95 6.84
N LEU A 426 -18.58 24.30 7.88
CA LEU A 426 -20.01 24.28 8.14
C LEU A 426 -20.55 25.67 8.50
N VAL A 427 -19.81 26.46 9.28
CA VAL A 427 -20.20 27.84 9.64
C VAL A 427 -20.27 28.71 8.39
N GLN A 428 -19.25 28.67 7.54
CA GLN A 428 -19.19 29.44 6.29
C GLN A 428 -20.28 29.06 5.29
N ASN A 429 -20.74 27.80 5.32
CA ASN A 429 -21.75 27.28 4.38
C ASN A 429 -23.10 26.98 5.04
N SER A 430 -23.33 27.46 6.26
CA SER A 430 -24.49 27.14 7.09
C SER A 430 -25.82 27.46 6.41
N ASP A 431 -25.92 28.62 5.75
CA ASP A 431 -27.11 29.01 4.99
C ASP A 431 -27.41 28.06 3.83
N THR A 432 -26.39 27.55 3.15
CA THR A 432 -26.59 26.63 2.02
C THR A 432 -26.97 25.24 2.55
N LEU A 433 -26.30 24.77 3.60
CA LEU A 433 -26.59 23.48 4.23
C LEU A 433 -28.02 23.41 4.79
N ARG A 434 -28.48 24.49 5.44
CA ARG A 434 -29.83 24.61 6.00
C ARG A 434 -30.92 24.59 4.95
N ASN A 435 -30.60 25.06 3.75
CA ASN A 435 -31.57 25.22 2.66
C ASN A 435 -31.49 24.08 1.62
N VAL A 436 -30.71 23.02 1.89
CA VAL A 436 -30.66 21.82 1.03
C VAL A 436 -32.07 21.27 0.85
N ARG A 437 -32.52 21.22 -0.41
CA ARG A 437 -33.94 21.05 -0.75
C ARG A 437 -34.40 19.60 -0.70
N ASP A 438 -33.55 18.70 -1.18
CA ASP A 438 -33.84 17.28 -1.32
C ASP A 438 -32.54 16.46 -1.16
N TRP A 439 -32.31 15.99 0.06
CA TRP A 439 -31.16 15.15 0.38
C TRP A 439 -31.12 13.84 -0.43
N ASN A 440 -32.27 13.32 -0.88
CA ASN A 440 -32.30 12.09 -1.69
C ASN A 440 -31.73 12.33 -3.09
N ILE A 441 -32.08 13.46 -3.73
CA ILE A 441 -31.56 13.81 -5.05
C ILE A 441 -30.04 14.02 -4.99
N TYR A 442 -29.53 14.76 -4.01
CA TYR A 442 -28.09 14.99 -3.87
C TYR A 442 -27.33 13.73 -3.47
N ARG A 443 -27.93 12.88 -2.64
CA ARG A 443 -27.41 11.54 -2.35
C ARG A 443 -27.27 10.73 -3.63
N SER A 444 -28.33 10.64 -4.44
CA SER A 444 -28.28 9.94 -5.73
C SER A 444 -27.23 10.53 -6.67
N ALA A 445 -27.09 11.86 -6.69
CA ALA A 445 -26.10 12.54 -7.52
C ALA A 445 -24.65 12.20 -7.12
N ILE A 446 -24.38 12.13 -5.81
CA ILE A 446 -23.05 11.81 -5.28
C ILE A 446 -22.74 10.32 -5.42
N GLU A 447 -23.70 9.45 -5.12
CA GLU A 447 -23.56 7.99 -5.23
C GLU A 447 -23.38 7.55 -6.70
N MET A 448 -23.93 8.28 -7.67
CA MET A 448 -23.69 8.05 -9.10
C MET A 448 -22.29 8.48 -9.59
N ALA A 449 -21.66 9.44 -8.92
CA ALA A 449 -20.41 10.07 -9.35
C ALA A 449 -19.16 9.47 -8.67
N VAL A 450 -19.27 8.29 -8.04
CA VAL A 450 -18.14 7.66 -7.34
C VAL A 450 -17.14 7.09 -8.35
N GLU A 451 -15.89 7.57 -8.26
CA GLU A 451 -14.74 7.06 -9.02
C GLU A 451 -14.51 5.56 -8.79
N PRO A 452 -14.02 4.81 -9.80
CA PRO A 452 -13.53 3.45 -9.64
C PRO A 452 -12.25 3.35 -8.78
N THR A 453 -11.68 4.46 -8.31
CA THR A 453 -10.60 4.46 -7.31
C THR A 453 -11.10 4.50 -5.87
N ASN A 454 -12.40 4.71 -5.66
CA ASN A 454 -13.08 4.42 -4.39
C ASN A 454 -13.56 2.96 -4.31
N ILE A 455 -13.00 2.05 -5.12
CA ILE A 455 -13.21 0.59 -5.01
C ILE A 455 -12.68 0.00 -3.69
N HIS A 456 -12.17 0.80 -2.76
CA HIS A 456 -12.00 0.38 -1.36
C HIS A 456 -13.15 0.77 -0.41
N LYS A 457 -14.29 1.23 -0.94
CA LYS A 457 -15.60 0.84 -0.42
C LYS A 457 -16.27 0.01 -1.51
N LYS A 458 -15.79 -1.22 -1.69
CA LYS A 458 -16.61 -2.29 -2.26
C LYS A 458 -17.99 -2.15 -1.59
N THR A 459 -19.05 -1.89 -2.37
CA THR A 459 -20.40 -1.87 -1.80
C THR A 459 -20.58 -3.17 -1.01
N ILE A 460 -21.01 -3.06 0.24
CA ILE A 460 -21.22 -4.23 1.10
C ILE A 460 -22.05 -5.23 0.29
N ASN A 461 -21.53 -6.43 0.13
CA ASN A 461 -22.22 -7.51 -0.55
C ASN A 461 -23.29 -8.03 0.41
N TYR A 462 -24.43 -7.36 0.44
CA TYR A 462 -25.54 -7.69 1.34
C TYR A 462 -26.10 -9.09 1.11
N GLU A 463 -25.94 -9.65 -0.07
CA GLU A 463 -26.33 -11.03 -0.35
C GLU A 463 -25.38 -12.00 0.34
N ALA A 464 -24.07 -11.81 0.18
CA ALA A 464 -23.05 -12.55 0.92
C ALA A 464 -23.26 -12.43 2.44
N VAL A 465 -23.43 -11.22 2.96
CA VAL A 465 -23.68 -10.99 4.40
C VAL A 465 -24.92 -11.75 4.85
N LYS A 466 -26.03 -11.74 4.10
CA LYS A 466 -27.24 -12.49 4.47
C LYS A 466 -27.01 -14.00 4.47
N LEU A 467 -26.28 -14.54 3.49
CA LEU A 467 -25.98 -15.97 3.43
C LEU A 467 -25.16 -16.39 4.64
N LEU A 468 -24.12 -15.62 4.98
CA LEU A 468 -23.29 -15.82 6.17
C LEU A 468 -24.08 -15.70 7.48
N GLN A 469 -24.89 -14.64 7.63
CA GLN A 469 -25.78 -14.45 8.79
C GLN A 469 -26.76 -15.63 8.99
N SER A 470 -27.18 -16.25 7.89
CA SER A 470 -28.11 -17.39 7.93
C SER A 470 -27.43 -18.75 8.08
N GLY A 471 -26.09 -18.81 8.18
CA GLY A 471 -25.32 -20.06 8.28
C GLY A 471 -25.33 -20.90 7.00
N LYS A 472 -25.68 -20.30 5.85
CA LYS A 472 -25.76 -21.00 4.56
C LYS A 472 -24.40 -21.04 3.86
N ILE A 473 -23.41 -21.67 4.50
CA ILE A 473 -22.02 -21.58 4.05
C ILE A 473 -21.77 -22.25 2.70
N ASN A 474 -22.42 -23.38 2.40
CA ASN A 474 -22.28 -24.01 1.08
C ASN A 474 -22.77 -23.09 -0.05
N GLU A 475 -23.94 -22.46 0.13
CA GLU A 475 -24.49 -21.53 -0.85
C GLU A 475 -23.61 -20.28 -1.01
N PHE A 476 -23.03 -19.80 0.10
CA PHE A 476 -22.06 -18.71 0.09
C PHE A 476 -20.78 -19.10 -0.68
N ASN A 477 -20.18 -20.26 -0.38
CA ASN A 477 -18.94 -20.73 -0.99
C ASN A 477 -19.11 -20.99 -2.51
N ASP A 478 -20.24 -21.57 -2.93
CA ASP A 478 -20.56 -21.79 -4.35
C ASP A 478 -20.63 -20.45 -5.10
N LYS A 479 -21.30 -19.46 -4.50
CA LYS A 479 -21.40 -18.10 -5.05
C LYS A 479 -20.07 -17.36 -4.96
N ARG A 480 -19.21 -17.63 -3.98
CA ARG A 480 -17.90 -16.99 -3.83
C ARG A 480 -17.00 -17.22 -5.03
N ALA A 481 -16.95 -18.46 -5.53
CA ALA A 481 -16.11 -18.83 -6.65
C ALA A 481 -16.49 -18.16 -7.98
N ILE A 482 -17.77 -17.80 -8.15
CA ILE A 482 -18.33 -17.40 -9.45
C ILE A 482 -18.87 -15.96 -9.43
N GLU A 483 -19.67 -15.63 -8.41
CA GLU A 483 -20.45 -14.40 -8.29
C GLU A 483 -19.77 -13.36 -7.39
N PHE A 484 -19.24 -13.77 -6.23
CA PHE A 484 -18.69 -12.85 -5.23
C PHE A 484 -17.17 -12.69 -5.34
N LYS A 485 -16.63 -12.54 -6.55
CA LYS A 485 -15.17 -12.50 -6.83
C LYS A 485 -14.38 -11.51 -5.96
N ILE A 486 -15.02 -10.46 -5.48
CA ILE A 486 -14.46 -9.48 -4.56
C ILE A 486 -15.47 -9.24 -3.42
N LEU A 487 -15.21 -9.79 -2.23
CA LEU A 487 -16.11 -9.68 -1.07
C LEU A 487 -15.86 -8.40 -0.28
N SER A 488 -16.92 -7.63 -0.02
CA SER A 488 -16.91 -6.66 1.08
C SER A 488 -18.07 -6.84 1.99
N MET A 489 -17.73 -6.84 3.25
CA MET A 489 -18.58 -6.98 4.40
C MET A 489 -18.04 -6.03 5.47
N ARG A 490 -17.50 -4.88 5.02
CA ARG A 490 -17.04 -3.81 5.88
C ARG A 490 -18.19 -3.38 6.79
N GLU A 491 -17.93 -3.22 8.08
CA GLU A 491 -18.95 -2.86 9.08
C GLU A 491 -20.15 -3.84 9.12
N ALA A 492 -20.01 -5.05 8.55
CA ALA A 492 -21.09 -6.03 8.57
C ALA A 492 -21.31 -6.57 9.98
N ASP A 493 -22.58 -6.79 10.31
CA ASP A 493 -22.98 -7.48 11.53
C ASP A 493 -23.04 -8.99 11.25
N LEU A 494 -22.06 -9.73 11.75
CA LEU A 494 -21.90 -11.18 11.64
C LEU A 494 -21.79 -11.81 13.03
N ARG A 495 -22.35 -11.16 14.05
CA ARG A 495 -22.37 -11.68 15.42
C ARG A 495 -23.12 -13.00 15.49
N ASP A 496 -22.59 -13.90 16.31
CA ASP A 496 -23.15 -15.24 16.55
C ASP A 496 -23.32 -16.09 15.27
N ALA A 497 -22.75 -15.67 14.13
CA ALA A 497 -22.94 -16.34 12.85
C ALA A 497 -22.14 -17.65 12.80
N ASP A 498 -22.74 -18.67 12.18
CA ASP A 498 -22.06 -19.93 11.85
C ASP A 498 -21.34 -19.77 10.52
N LEU A 499 -20.03 -19.54 10.58
CA LEU A 499 -19.12 -19.26 9.46
C LEU A 499 -18.09 -20.38 9.26
N ARG A 500 -18.37 -21.57 9.80
CA ARG A 500 -17.46 -22.73 9.67
C ARG A 500 -17.22 -23.08 8.22
N ASP A 501 -15.97 -23.38 7.88
CA ASP A 501 -15.54 -23.71 6.52
C ASP A 501 -15.82 -22.61 5.46
N ALA A 502 -16.10 -21.37 5.87
CA ALA A 502 -16.41 -20.29 4.93
C ALA A 502 -15.15 -19.85 4.15
N ASP A 503 -15.31 -19.68 2.83
CA ASP A 503 -14.28 -19.13 1.94
C ASP A 503 -14.33 -17.59 1.96
N LEU A 504 -13.59 -17.02 2.90
CA LEU A 504 -13.47 -15.59 3.17
C LEU A 504 -12.14 -15.01 2.68
N ARG A 505 -11.44 -15.71 1.77
CA ARG A 505 -10.19 -15.23 1.19
C ARG A 505 -10.37 -13.85 0.58
N ASP A 506 -9.38 -12.97 0.71
CA ASP A 506 -9.41 -11.59 0.16
C ASP A 506 -10.65 -10.74 0.57
N ALA A 507 -11.40 -11.17 1.59
CA ALA A 507 -12.59 -10.47 2.03
C ALA A 507 -12.23 -9.16 2.73
N ASP A 508 -12.98 -8.10 2.44
CA ASP A 508 -12.91 -6.84 3.17
C ASP A 508 -13.92 -6.89 4.32
N LEU A 509 -13.43 -7.20 5.52
CA LEU A 509 -14.15 -7.33 6.79
C LEU A 509 -13.75 -6.22 7.77
N ARG A 510 -13.19 -5.12 7.28
CA ARG A 510 -12.76 -4.00 8.13
C ARG A 510 -13.93 -3.50 8.97
N ASP A 511 -13.64 -3.20 10.23
CA ASP A 511 -14.63 -2.71 11.20
C ASP A 511 -15.89 -3.62 11.34
N ALA A 512 -15.86 -4.88 10.85
CA ALA A 512 -16.99 -5.80 10.96
C ALA A 512 -17.18 -6.30 12.40
N ASP A 513 -18.41 -6.63 12.76
CA ASP A 513 -18.77 -7.16 14.06
C ASP A 513 -18.97 -8.68 13.96
N LEU A 514 -17.96 -9.44 14.36
CA LEU A 514 -17.86 -10.91 14.35
C LEU A 514 -17.87 -11.49 15.77
N ARG A 515 -18.40 -10.74 16.75
CA ARG A 515 -18.43 -11.20 18.14
C ARG A 515 -19.16 -12.53 18.27
N ASP A 516 -18.55 -13.44 19.00
CA ASP A 516 -19.07 -14.79 19.27
C ASP A 516 -19.39 -15.62 18.00
N ALA A 517 -18.86 -15.23 16.83
CA ALA A 517 -19.02 -15.98 15.59
C ALA A 517 -18.21 -17.29 15.59
N ASP A 518 -18.71 -18.32 14.93
CA ASP A 518 -18.04 -19.61 14.75
C ASP A 518 -17.33 -19.65 13.38
N LEU A 519 -16.02 -19.39 13.36
CA LEU A 519 -15.13 -19.32 12.20
C LEU A 519 -14.21 -20.54 12.11
N ARG A 520 -14.56 -21.67 12.76
CA ARG A 520 -13.69 -22.85 12.76
C ARG A 520 -13.43 -23.34 11.34
N ASP A 521 -12.17 -23.65 11.05
CA ASP A 521 -11.69 -24.10 9.75
C ASP A 521 -12.00 -23.14 8.58
N ALA A 522 -12.39 -21.88 8.83
CA ALA A 522 -12.63 -20.90 7.79
C ALA A 522 -11.33 -20.47 7.09
N ASP A 523 -11.43 -20.17 5.78
CA ASP A 523 -10.31 -19.70 4.97
C ASP A 523 -10.36 -18.17 4.86
N LEU A 524 -9.52 -17.50 5.64
CA LEU A 524 -9.39 -16.05 5.76
C LEU A 524 -8.08 -15.52 5.15
N ARG A 525 -7.43 -16.30 4.27
CA ARG A 525 -6.16 -15.89 3.66
C ARG A 525 -6.29 -14.54 2.96
N ASP A 526 -5.33 -13.67 3.23
CA ASP A 526 -5.26 -12.31 2.67
C ASP A 526 -6.51 -11.43 2.93
N ALA A 527 -7.38 -11.80 3.87
CA ALA A 527 -8.53 -11.00 4.26
C ALA A 527 -8.10 -9.73 5.04
N ASP A 528 -8.88 -8.66 4.92
CA ASP A 528 -8.67 -7.41 5.65
C ASP A 528 -9.73 -7.26 6.75
N LEU A 529 -9.34 -7.54 7.99
CA LEU A 529 -10.12 -7.40 9.22
C LEU A 529 -9.61 -6.26 10.10
N MET A 530 -8.98 -5.22 9.52
CA MET A 530 -8.52 -4.07 10.30
C MET A 530 -9.67 -3.49 11.14
N GLY A 531 -9.44 -3.33 12.45
CA GLY A 531 -10.43 -2.80 13.38
C GLY A 531 -11.68 -3.65 13.61
N ALA A 532 -11.75 -4.87 13.07
CA ALA A 532 -12.89 -5.76 13.28
C ALA A 532 -13.01 -6.19 14.74
N ASN A 533 -14.24 -6.45 15.19
CA ASN A 533 -14.51 -6.99 16.51
C ASN A 533 -14.77 -8.50 16.43
N LEU A 534 -13.79 -9.29 16.85
CA LEU A 534 -13.81 -10.75 16.93
C LEU A 534 -13.86 -11.24 18.40
N SER A 535 -14.26 -10.40 19.36
CA SER A 535 -14.26 -10.78 20.78
C SER A 535 -15.12 -12.03 20.99
N GLY A 536 -14.57 -13.05 21.67
CA GLY A 536 -15.27 -14.31 21.95
C GLY A 536 -15.46 -15.26 20.77
N SER A 537 -15.05 -14.90 19.54
CA SER A 537 -15.20 -15.76 18.36
C SER A 537 -14.34 -17.03 18.40
N ASP A 538 -14.77 -18.07 17.68
CA ASP A 538 -14.06 -19.35 17.57
C ASP A 538 -13.41 -19.51 16.19
N LEU A 539 -12.10 -19.31 16.10
CA LEU A 539 -11.26 -19.46 14.92
C LEU A 539 -10.37 -20.73 15.01
N ASP A 540 -10.77 -21.77 15.75
CA ASP A 540 -10.02 -23.03 15.82
C ASP A 540 -9.73 -23.57 14.42
N GLY A 541 -8.46 -23.84 14.11
CA GLY A 541 -8.03 -24.36 12.81
C GLY A 541 -8.11 -23.37 11.62
N ALA A 542 -8.59 -22.15 11.81
CA ALA A 542 -8.77 -21.19 10.71
C ALA A 542 -7.45 -20.80 10.03
N ASP A 543 -7.53 -20.51 8.73
CA ASP A 543 -6.38 -20.13 7.90
C ASP A 543 -6.36 -18.62 7.65
N LEU A 544 -5.47 -17.92 8.35
CA LEU A 544 -5.34 -16.45 8.36
C LEU A 544 -4.04 -15.98 7.69
N MET A 545 -3.40 -16.83 6.89
CA MET A 545 -2.12 -16.51 6.26
C MET A 545 -2.22 -15.21 5.46
N GLY A 546 -1.31 -14.26 5.73
CA GLY A 546 -1.29 -12.95 5.07
C GLY A 546 -2.39 -11.95 5.46
N ALA A 547 -3.36 -12.35 6.29
CA ALA A 547 -4.49 -11.49 6.67
C ALA A 547 -4.05 -10.25 7.48
N ASN A 548 -4.86 -9.19 7.43
CA ASN A 548 -4.66 -7.96 8.19
C ASN A 548 -5.69 -7.83 9.31
N LEU A 549 -5.27 -8.03 10.56
CA LEU A 549 -6.04 -7.86 11.79
C LEU A 549 -5.49 -6.70 12.65
N SER A 550 -4.83 -5.72 12.04
CA SER A 550 -4.29 -4.58 12.80
C SER A 550 -5.40 -3.83 13.52
N GLY A 551 -5.18 -3.57 14.81
CA GLY A 551 -6.15 -2.92 15.70
C GLY A 551 -7.46 -3.69 15.94
N ALA A 552 -7.56 -4.97 15.55
CA ALA A 552 -8.75 -5.78 15.80
C ALA A 552 -8.91 -6.12 17.29
N ASP A 553 -10.16 -6.31 17.74
CA ASP A 553 -10.50 -6.82 19.07
C ASP A 553 -10.69 -8.35 18.99
N LEU A 554 -9.76 -9.11 19.57
CA LEU A 554 -9.73 -10.57 19.66
C LEU A 554 -9.81 -11.04 21.12
N MET A 555 -10.34 -10.20 22.02
CA MET A 555 -10.42 -10.52 23.43
C MET A 555 -11.19 -11.83 23.66
N GLY A 556 -10.54 -12.80 24.31
CA GLY A 556 -11.11 -14.12 24.59
C GLY A 556 -11.35 -15.02 23.37
N ALA A 557 -10.94 -14.62 22.16
CA ALA A 557 -11.13 -15.42 20.96
C ALA A 557 -10.33 -16.73 20.99
N ASN A 558 -10.84 -17.78 20.36
CA ASN A 558 -10.14 -19.06 20.21
C ASN A 558 -9.45 -19.17 18.86
N LEU A 559 -8.13 -18.98 18.80
CA LEU A 559 -7.26 -19.17 17.63
C LEU A 559 -6.40 -20.45 17.76
N SER A 560 -6.88 -21.44 18.51
CA SER A 560 -6.12 -22.69 18.69
C SER A 560 -5.92 -23.39 17.34
N GLY A 561 -4.71 -23.88 17.09
CA GLY A 561 -4.36 -24.50 15.81
C GLY A 561 -4.37 -23.59 14.57
N ALA A 562 -4.77 -22.31 14.69
CA ALA A 562 -4.92 -21.41 13.55
C ALA A 562 -3.58 -21.14 12.84
N ARG A 563 -3.65 -20.92 11.52
CA ARG A 563 -2.50 -20.61 10.67
C ARG A 563 -2.38 -19.11 10.45
N LEU A 564 -1.50 -18.45 11.21
CA LEU A 564 -1.29 -17.00 11.24
C LEU A 564 0.01 -16.56 10.56
N VAL A 565 0.49 -17.33 9.58
CA VAL A 565 1.78 -17.08 8.92
C VAL A 565 1.74 -15.73 8.18
N GLY A 566 2.67 -14.83 8.51
CA GLY A 566 2.76 -13.50 7.89
C GLY A 566 1.59 -12.54 8.20
N THR A 567 0.66 -12.94 9.09
CA THR A 567 -0.51 -12.13 9.47
C THR A 567 -0.09 -10.85 10.20
N ASN A 568 -0.84 -9.75 9.98
CA ASN A 568 -0.64 -8.50 10.71
C ASN A 568 -1.63 -8.35 11.87
N LEU A 569 -1.15 -8.49 13.11
CA LEU A 569 -1.86 -8.27 14.37
C LEU A 569 -1.35 -7.03 15.12
N GLY A 570 -0.71 -6.08 14.42
CA GLY A 570 -0.17 -4.86 15.03
C GLY A 570 -1.23 -4.08 15.79
N GLY A 571 -0.99 -3.79 17.07
CA GLY A 571 -1.91 -3.09 17.95
C GLY A 571 -3.23 -3.80 18.26
N ALA A 572 -3.39 -5.07 17.89
CA ALA A 572 -4.60 -5.84 18.18
C ALA A 572 -4.74 -6.15 19.68
N ASP A 573 -5.98 -6.31 20.16
CA ASP A 573 -6.27 -6.71 21.54
C ASP A 573 -6.57 -8.21 21.63
N LEU A 574 -5.64 -8.98 22.18
CA LEU A 574 -5.72 -10.44 22.34
C LEU A 574 -5.83 -10.85 23.82
N VAL A 575 -6.37 -9.99 24.68
CA VAL A 575 -6.50 -10.29 26.12
C VAL A 575 -7.24 -11.61 26.33
N GLY A 576 -6.60 -12.57 27.01
CA GLY A 576 -7.18 -13.88 27.30
C GLY A 576 -7.44 -14.78 26.08
N ALA A 577 -6.97 -14.40 24.88
CA ALA A 577 -7.15 -15.20 23.67
C ALA A 577 -6.43 -16.56 23.78
N ARG A 578 -6.99 -17.61 23.16
CA ARG A 578 -6.39 -18.95 23.13
C ARG A 578 -5.68 -19.16 21.80
N LEU A 579 -4.37 -19.38 21.82
CA LEU A 579 -3.53 -19.62 20.65
C LEU A 579 -2.76 -20.94 20.79
N TRP A 580 -3.36 -21.97 21.37
CA TRP A 580 -2.68 -23.25 21.60
C TRP A 580 -2.23 -23.88 20.29
N GLY A 581 -0.94 -24.16 20.16
CA GLY A 581 -0.36 -24.75 18.96
C GLY A 581 -0.46 -23.91 17.69
N ALA A 582 -0.90 -22.64 17.78
CA ALA A 582 -1.07 -21.76 16.63
C ALA A 582 0.25 -21.52 15.90
N ASN A 583 0.18 -21.33 14.58
CA ASN A 583 1.34 -21.07 13.74
C ASN A 583 1.49 -19.58 13.44
N LEU A 584 2.30 -18.88 14.25
CA LEU A 584 2.57 -17.45 14.20
C LEU A 584 3.92 -17.12 13.52
N VAL A 585 4.35 -17.92 12.54
CA VAL A 585 5.62 -17.68 11.83
C VAL A 585 5.54 -16.36 11.07
N SER A 586 6.54 -15.49 11.25
CA SER A 586 6.63 -14.17 10.61
C SER A 586 5.42 -13.26 10.85
N THR A 587 4.62 -13.52 11.89
CA THR A 587 3.47 -12.69 12.28
C THR A 587 3.93 -11.35 12.85
N ARG A 588 3.25 -10.26 12.50
CA ARG A 588 3.50 -8.92 13.06
C ARG A 588 2.57 -8.66 14.24
N LEU A 589 3.09 -8.64 15.46
CA LEU A 589 2.39 -8.42 16.74
C LEU A 589 2.87 -7.14 17.45
N TRP A 590 3.48 -6.20 16.73
CA TRP A 590 4.03 -4.99 17.34
C TRP A 590 2.95 -4.20 18.07
N GLY A 591 3.20 -3.83 19.33
CA GLY A 591 2.26 -3.11 20.19
C GLY A 591 0.97 -3.87 20.55
N ALA A 592 0.84 -5.16 20.18
CA ALA A 592 -0.36 -5.94 20.49
C ALA A 592 -0.51 -6.20 22.00
N ASN A 593 -1.75 -6.31 22.46
CA ASN A 593 -2.08 -6.60 23.86
C ASN A 593 -2.39 -8.08 24.06
N LEU A 594 -1.41 -8.87 24.49
CA LEU A 594 -1.49 -10.32 24.73
C LEU A 594 -1.65 -10.66 26.22
N ARG A 595 -2.17 -9.74 27.04
CA ARG A 595 -2.28 -9.97 28.48
C ARG A 595 -3.13 -11.22 28.75
N ASP A 596 -2.64 -12.11 29.61
CA ASP A 596 -3.30 -13.37 29.97
C ASP A 596 -3.60 -14.31 28.78
N ALA A 597 -2.99 -14.09 27.60
CA ALA A 597 -3.20 -14.94 26.42
C ALA A 597 -2.50 -16.31 26.57
N HIS A 598 -3.07 -17.35 25.95
CA HIS A 598 -2.59 -18.72 26.05
C HIS A 598 -1.93 -19.20 24.74
N LEU A 599 -0.61 -19.10 24.63
CA LEU A 599 0.20 -19.48 23.46
C LEU A 599 0.96 -20.81 23.66
N VAL A 600 0.45 -21.72 24.47
CA VAL A 600 1.12 -23.00 24.76
C VAL A 600 1.39 -23.76 23.45
N GLY A 601 2.65 -24.12 23.21
CA GLY A 601 3.09 -24.85 22.00
C GLY A 601 3.05 -24.04 20.70
N ALA A 602 2.77 -22.73 20.74
CA ALA A 602 2.71 -21.91 19.53
C ALA A 602 4.09 -21.78 18.84
N LYS A 603 4.07 -21.62 17.51
CA LYS A 603 5.27 -21.42 16.68
C LYS A 603 5.42 -19.94 16.36
N LEU A 604 6.44 -19.27 16.87
CA LEU A 604 6.67 -17.83 16.67
C LEU A 604 7.97 -17.55 15.90
N VAL A 605 8.40 -18.42 14.99
CA VAL A 605 9.67 -18.20 14.26
C VAL A 605 9.58 -16.88 13.47
N GLY A 606 10.52 -15.95 13.69
CA GLY A 606 10.55 -14.65 13.01
C GLY A 606 9.41 -13.68 13.37
N ALA A 607 8.59 -13.99 14.38
CA ALA A 607 7.49 -13.10 14.77
C ALA A 607 8.00 -11.78 15.37
N ASN A 608 7.32 -10.67 15.09
CA ASN A 608 7.65 -9.37 15.67
C ASN A 608 6.68 -9.03 16.81
N LEU A 609 7.15 -9.13 18.05
CA LEU A 609 6.45 -8.80 19.29
C LEU A 609 6.92 -7.45 19.89
N GLY A 610 7.54 -6.58 19.09
CA GLY A 610 8.10 -5.33 19.58
C GLY A 610 7.05 -4.44 20.27
N GLY A 611 7.28 -4.04 21.51
CA GLY A 611 6.34 -3.25 22.31
C GLY A 611 5.08 -3.99 22.74
N ALA A 612 4.96 -5.30 22.48
CA ALA A 612 3.77 -6.07 22.84
C ALA A 612 3.66 -6.26 24.36
N ARG A 613 2.43 -6.35 24.86
CA ARG A 613 2.12 -6.55 26.28
C ARG A 613 1.78 -8.02 26.54
N LEU A 614 2.70 -8.80 27.06
CA LEU A 614 2.52 -10.24 27.36
C LEU A 614 2.29 -10.52 28.84
N VAL A 615 1.84 -9.52 29.61
CA VAL A 615 1.71 -9.67 31.06
C VAL A 615 0.77 -10.82 31.40
N GLY A 616 1.23 -11.81 32.17
CA GLY A 616 0.42 -12.99 32.52
C GLY A 616 0.21 -14.00 31.38
N ALA A 617 0.78 -13.78 30.19
CA ALA A 617 0.63 -14.70 29.06
C ALA A 617 1.35 -16.03 29.29
N ASN A 618 0.82 -17.12 28.74
CA ASN A 618 1.42 -18.45 28.82
C ASN A 618 2.01 -18.88 27.47
N LEU A 619 3.33 -18.84 27.34
CA LEU A 619 4.11 -19.30 26.19
C LEU A 619 4.78 -20.66 26.48
N GLY A 620 4.17 -21.49 27.33
CA GLY A 620 4.71 -22.78 27.69
C GLY A 620 4.96 -23.67 26.46
N GLY A 621 6.19 -24.17 26.28
CA GLY A 621 6.56 -25.00 25.13
C GLY A 621 6.53 -24.28 23.77
N ALA A 622 6.32 -22.96 23.74
CA ALA A 622 6.34 -22.18 22.50
C ALA A 622 7.76 -22.14 21.89
N ARG A 623 7.83 -21.93 20.57
CA ARG A 623 9.08 -21.82 19.82
C ARG A 623 9.31 -20.37 19.38
N LEU A 624 10.20 -19.67 20.07
CA LEU A 624 10.56 -18.26 19.86
C LEU A 624 11.94 -18.15 19.21
N VAL A 625 12.01 -18.25 17.89
CA VAL A 625 13.29 -18.27 17.18
C VAL A 625 13.41 -17.09 16.24
N GLY A 626 14.42 -16.26 16.43
CA GLY A 626 14.55 -14.99 15.72
C GLY A 626 13.40 -14.02 15.99
N VAL A 627 12.74 -14.16 17.14
CA VAL A 627 11.62 -13.29 17.54
C VAL A 627 12.15 -11.91 17.92
N ASP A 628 11.46 -10.86 17.50
CA ASP A 628 11.69 -9.52 18.01
C ASP A 628 10.84 -9.25 19.27
N LEU A 629 11.48 -9.19 20.43
CA LEU A 629 10.86 -8.82 21.71
C LEU A 629 11.18 -7.36 22.11
N GLY A 630 11.72 -6.54 21.21
CA GLY A 630 12.18 -5.20 21.55
C GLY A 630 11.10 -4.34 22.21
N GLY A 631 11.30 -3.86 23.44
CA GLY A 631 10.31 -3.08 24.17
C GLY A 631 9.09 -3.86 24.70
N ALA A 632 9.04 -5.18 24.53
CA ALA A 632 7.93 -6.01 25.00
C ALA A 632 7.89 -6.10 26.54
N ASP A 633 6.70 -6.29 27.11
CA ASP A 633 6.48 -6.48 28.55
C ASP A 633 6.12 -7.93 28.89
N LEU A 634 7.05 -8.65 29.52
CA LEU A 634 6.90 -10.06 29.91
C LEU A 634 6.76 -10.27 31.43
N LYS A 635 6.34 -9.27 32.19
CA LYS A 635 6.05 -9.48 33.63
C LYS A 635 4.97 -10.56 33.79
N HIS A 636 5.14 -11.50 34.70
CA HIS A 636 4.20 -12.62 34.93
C HIS A 636 4.03 -13.57 33.74
N THR A 637 4.85 -13.49 32.70
CA THR A 637 4.77 -14.41 31.55
C THR A 637 5.39 -15.76 31.89
N GLU A 638 4.71 -16.85 31.51
CA GLU A 638 5.21 -18.22 31.63
C GLU A 638 5.87 -18.68 30.33
N LEU A 639 7.19 -18.92 30.36
CA LEU A 639 7.97 -19.46 29.23
C LEU A 639 8.46 -20.88 29.50
N THR A 640 7.77 -21.60 30.39
CA THR A 640 8.15 -22.94 30.83
C THR A 640 8.27 -23.91 29.64
N ASN A 641 9.35 -24.68 29.57
CA ASN A 641 9.65 -25.60 28.45
C ASN A 641 9.83 -24.95 27.07
N SER A 642 9.75 -23.62 26.93
CA SER A 642 9.88 -22.94 25.65
C SER A 642 11.27 -23.13 25.01
N ILE A 643 11.37 -22.82 23.73
CA ILE A 643 12.63 -22.81 22.98
C ILE A 643 12.85 -21.37 22.52
N ILE A 644 13.96 -20.77 22.92
CA ILE A 644 14.29 -19.38 22.61
C ILE A 644 15.67 -19.34 21.95
N ILE A 645 15.73 -18.88 20.70
CA ILE A 645 16.99 -18.84 19.92
C ILE A 645 17.09 -17.48 19.24
N ASN A 646 18.22 -16.79 19.45
CA ASN A 646 18.52 -15.48 18.85
C ASN A 646 17.35 -14.46 18.94
N PRO A 647 16.76 -14.20 20.12
CA PRO A 647 15.76 -13.14 20.24
C PRO A 647 16.41 -11.75 20.06
N ASN A 648 15.69 -10.79 19.49
CA ASN A 648 15.98 -9.37 19.75
C ASN A 648 15.27 -8.99 21.07
N TYR A 649 15.97 -8.35 21.99
CA TYR A 649 15.47 -8.03 23.34
C TYR A 649 15.86 -6.61 23.76
N GLU A 650 16.11 -5.71 22.81
CA GLU A 650 16.38 -4.31 23.12
C GLU A 650 15.23 -3.69 23.91
N SER A 651 15.50 -3.05 25.05
CA SER A 651 14.47 -2.46 25.92
C SER A 651 13.38 -3.43 26.40
N LEU A 652 13.62 -4.74 26.37
CA LEU A 652 12.73 -5.75 26.93
C LEU A 652 12.41 -5.44 28.40
N THR A 653 11.19 -5.74 28.85
CA THR A 653 10.81 -5.65 30.25
C THR A 653 10.55 -7.05 30.81
N VAL A 654 11.36 -7.46 31.77
CA VAL A 654 11.24 -8.72 32.54
C VAL A 654 11.40 -8.42 34.03
N ASN A 655 10.88 -9.29 34.89
CA ASN A 655 11.10 -9.20 36.34
C ASN A 655 11.13 -10.59 36.99
N SER A 656 11.15 -10.64 38.32
CA SER A 656 11.19 -11.89 39.08
C SER A 656 9.94 -12.77 38.93
N SER A 657 8.87 -12.25 38.32
CA SER A 657 7.64 -13.01 38.05
C SER A 657 7.60 -13.64 36.67
N THR A 658 8.58 -13.35 35.81
CA THR A 658 8.73 -14.03 34.52
C THR A 658 9.38 -15.41 34.73
N GLU A 659 8.73 -16.47 34.25
CA GLU A 659 9.15 -17.85 34.49
C GLU A 659 9.81 -18.50 33.27
N PHE A 660 11.04 -19.01 33.41
CA PHE A 660 11.77 -19.70 32.33
C PHE A 660 12.06 -21.17 32.64
N ASN A 661 11.24 -21.80 33.48
CA ASN A 661 11.48 -23.16 33.98
C ASN A 661 11.66 -24.15 32.82
N ASN A 662 12.80 -24.85 32.74
CA ASN A 662 13.13 -25.79 31.66
C ASN A 662 13.07 -25.20 30.23
N ALA A 663 13.07 -23.87 30.06
CA ALA A 663 13.23 -23.27 28.75
C ALA A 663 14.63 -23.63 28.21
N THR A 664 14.76 -23.86 26.90
CA THR A 664 16.09 -23.99 26.29
C THR A 664 16.42 -22.72 25.54
N ILE A 665 17.54 -22.09 25.91
CA ILE A 665 17.96 -20.78 25.38
C ILE A 665 19.35 -20.92 24.74
N ASP A 666 19.45 -20.51 23.47
CA ASP A 666 20.70 -20.47 22.69
C ASP A 666 21.14 -19.02 22.42
N ASP A 667 21.33 -18.25 23.50
CA ASP A 667 21.93 -16.91 23.48
C ASP A 667 22.51 -16.61 24.88
N SER A 668 23.83 -16.43 25.00
CA SER A 668 24.45 -16.08 26.28
C SER A 668 24.10 -14.70 26.78
N GLN A 669 24.05 -13.71 25.88
CA GLN A 669 23.83 -12.33 26.29
C GLN A 669 22.39 -12.17 26.80
N PHE A 670 21.44 -12.86 26.18
CA PHE A 670 20.07 -12.91 26.66
C PHE A 670 19.97 -13.58 28.04
N ILE A 671 20.66 -14.70 28.27
CA ILE A 671 20.72 -15.36 29.58
C ILE A 671 21.29 -14.42 30.65
N ASP A 672 22.42 -13.76 30.35
CA ASP A 672 23.06 -12.82 31.27
C ASP A 672 22.14 -11.63 31.58
N TYR A 673 21.40 -11.15 30.58
CA TYR A 673 20.41 -10.10 30.72
C TYR A 673 19.26 -10.52 31.66
N ILE A 674 18.59 -11.66 31.41
CA ILE A 674 17.45 -12.09 32.26
C ILE A 674 17.88 -12.47 33.68
N THR A 675 19.12 -12.92 33.88
CA THR A 675 19.67 -13.26 35.20
C THR A 675 19.71 -12.06 36.15
N GLN A 676 19.75 -10.83 35.61
CA GLN A 676 19.68 -9.61 36.42
C GLN A 676 18.31 -9.41 37.08
N TYR A 677 17.26 -10.07 36.56
CA TYR A 677 15.87 -9.84 36.93
C TYR A 677 15.18 -11.07 37.53
N THR A 678 15.65 -12.30 37.22
CA THR A 678 15.07 -13.55 37.74
C THR A 678 16.14 -14.56 38.18
N ARG A 679 15.80 -15.39 39.17
CA ARG A 679 16.66 -16.49 39.65
C ARG A 679 16.37 -17.83 38.96
N ASN A 680 15.25 -17.93 38.25
CA ASN A 680 14.81 -19.13 37.53
C ASN A 680 15.40 -19.14 36.12
N VAL A 681 16.74 -19.16 36.04
CA VAL A 681 17.47 -19.02 34.78
C VAL A 681 17.81 -20.41 34.21
N PRO A 682 17.49 -20.70 32.94
CA PRO A 682 17.81 -21.97 32.30
C PRO A 682 19.31 -22.11 31.98
N GLN A 683 19.75 -23.35 31.70
CA GLN A 683 21.15 -23.60 31.32
C GLN A 683 21.41 -23.23 29.85
N LYS A 684 22.51 -22.51 29.59
CA LYS A 684 23.03 -22.27 28.23
C LYS A 684 23.32 -23.60 27.52
N ILE A 685 22.80 -23.78 26.31
CA ILE A 685 23.17 -24.92 25.47
C ILE A 685 24.36 -24.51 24.59
N LYS A 686 25.57 -24.96 24.95
CA LYS A 686 26.81 -24.63 24.23
C LYS A 686 27.07 -25.44 22.96
N ASP A 687 26.32 -26.51 22.72
CA ASP A 687 26.57 -27.49 21.66
C ASP A 687 25.32 -27.68 20.79
N LYS A 688 25.42 -27.35 19.49
CA LYS A 688 24.34 -27.53 18.50
C LYS A 688 23.83 -28.99 18.44
N LYS A 689 24.68 -29.99 18.68
CA LYS A 689 24.25 -31.41 18.76
C LYS A 689 23.46 -31.70 20.03
N LYS A 690 23.79 -31.03 21.14
CA LYS A 690 23.01 -31.12 22.38
C LYS A 690 21.66 -30.41 22.20
N LEU A 691 21.66 -29.23 21.57
CA LEU A 691 20.45 -28.49 21.23
C LEU A 691 19.53 -29.34 20.34
N ARG A 692 20.07 -29.90 19.25
CA ARG A 692 19.38 -30.87 18.39
C ARG A 692 18.69 -31.99 19.16
N ARG A 693 19.41 -32.64 20.08
CA ARG A 693 18.87 -33.72 20.91
C ARG A 693 17.79 -33.24 21.88
N GLU A 694 17.92 -32.06 22.46
CA GLU A 694 16.91 -31.48 23.35
C GLU A 694 15.64 -31.07 22.59
N LEU A 695 15.81 -30.47 21.40
CA LEU A 695 14.70 -30.11 20.50
C LEU A 695 13.93 -31.36 20.06
N ALA A 696 14.64 -32.44 19.69
CA ALA A 696 14.02 -33.71 19.34
C ALA A 696 13.24 -34.31 20.53
N LYS A 697 13.78 -34.25 21.75
CA LYS A 697 13.07 -34.71 22.97
C LYS A 697 11.82 -33.89 23.28
N LYS A 698 11.81 -32.61 22.93
CA LYS A 698 10.67 -31.71 23.09
C LYS A 698 9.66 -31.80 21.93
N GLY A 699 9.80 -32.79 21.04
CA GLY A 699 8.84 -33.07 19.97
C GLY A 699 8.96 -32.17 18.73
N VAL A 700 10.09 -31.47 18.56
CA VAL A 700 10.37 -30.71 17.34
C VAL A 700 10.73 -31.69 16.21
N SER A 701 10.10 -31.58 15.03
CA SER A 701 10.42 -32.46 13.89
C SER A 701 11.85 -32.23 13.37
N GLU A 702 12.50 -33.24 12.79
CA GLU A 702 13.88 -33.11 12.29
C GLU A 702 14.04 -32.03 11.22
N GLU A 703 13.04 -31.84 10.36
CA GLU A 703 12.98 -30.72 9.39
C GLU A 703 13.00 -29.37 10.11
N ASN A 704 12.11 -29.19 11.09
CA ASN A 704 12.06 -28.01 11.93
C ASN A 704 13.34 -27.80 12.76
N ILE A 705 14.04 -28.86 13.15
CA ILE A 705 15.30 -28.79 13.90
C ILE A 705 16.43 -28.30 13.01
N GLU A 706 16.52 -28.77 11.77
CA GLU A 706 17.52 -28.28 10.81
C GLU A 706 17.27 -26.80 10.47
N ASP A 707 16.01 -26.39 10.28
CA ASP A 707 15.65 -24.98 10.14
C ASP A 707 16.07 -24.17 11.37
N LEU A 708 15.76 -24.63 12.58
CA LEU A 708 16.13 -23.95 13.82
C LEU A 708 17.66 -23.80 14.02
N LEU A 709 18.45 -24.78 13.59
CA LEU A 709 19.90 -24.83 13.82
C LEU A 709 20.72 -24.15 12.72
N THR A 710 20.13 -23.94 11.54
CA THR A 710 20.69 -23.21 10.40
C THR A 710 20.45 -21.71 10.49
N ILE A 711 19.52 -21.25 11.34
CA ILE A 711 19.28 -19.83 11.66
C ILE A 711 20.50 -19.24 12.39
N SER A 712 21.50 -18.83 11.60
CA SER A 712 22.49 -17.81 11.97
C SER A 712 22.06 -16.41 11.51
N LYS A 713 21.15 -16.39 10.54
CA LYS A 713 20.16 -15.37 10.17
C LYS A 713 18.94 -16.13 9.65
N LEU A 714 17.74 -15.62 9.88
CA LEU A 714 16.51 -16.24 9.38
C LEU A 714 16.55 -16.35 7.84
N PRO A 715 15.95 -17.40 7.23
CA PRO A 715 15.65 -17.42 5.79
C PRO A 715 14.62 -16.33 5.43
N GLU A 716 14.64 -15.86 4.17
CA GLU A 716 13.73 -14.85 3.61
C GLU A 716 12.32 -15.37 3.23
N GLU A 717 11.97 -16.60 3.60
CA GLU A 717 10.62 -17.17 3.45
C GLU A 717 9.96 -17.32 4.84
#